data_AF-A0A2R9SWK0-F1
#
_entry.id   AF-A0A2R9SWK0-F1
#
_cell.length_a   1.000
_cell.length_b   1.000
_cell.length_c   1.000
_cell.angle_alpha   90.00
_cell.angle_beta   90.00
_cell.angle_gamma   90.00
#
_symmetry.space_group_name_H-M   'P 1'
#
loop_
_entity.id
_entity.type
_entity.pdbx_description
1 polymer ?
#
loop_
_entity_poly.entity_id
_entity_poly.type
_entity_poly.pdbx_seq_one_letter_code
_entity_poly.pdbx_strand_id
1 'polypeptide(L)'
;MNLSNQGDHRPARPWTIYAIHHSHTDIGYTERQERIEQYHVDFIRQAVGIAEAAHRGECPDWSSFRWTCETFWAVEKFLEAASPEEKEAFQQAVIRGDIELSGTYLNMTELPDFDLLKRNHGKAQQYAKSFGHRIDSAMTADINGYGWGYADSLLQNNIEHLFSCIHTHHGMYPLGRKQTPFWWESPEGGKLLVWNGEHYMFGNELGFCPDALGKYIIKDEFQHNLMEPEHRHNNIASLRINRYLWNLEQESYPYSFVPIMVSGLGTDNASPNADIAEWMTKWNEQNGDRITIKMATLSEFFAALKQEDLSELPVHRGDWPDWWTDGVASTAMHTQIYRDAQRTLRKVKRLDPASETVSPAEIDDAAQALTMYAEHTWGYHSSVYEPWHPQVQMLEVRKQAYAAEASKLAYRALDKALVARQGALLAPHRSLRYEVINTEPATATLQVAIPLDGWENVILKRKFELIDESNGQSLPYQLTHTGALAAELTLTPGESRTLSIHPLETAEVGSPSGNMVTARNTEPIACEGIADIRLEPLVPYPVIVGESFIESDSFRIEWEISAGITAWIDKTRSTDLLDDARRHGPFTPVYEVTPAQDEHSPSQICATRARMGRNRKGTHVQRDAGRLTRVNVLDNGPLFALIELVFEVKGLSYYALHIKLFANQPRAEVSVRFHKDSVWLPENVYVALPFSMGPEAELYVEKAGCHIRPWKDQIPGSCIDYTSAQEGIFWHSAQDREALAVSMTDTPLVQLGTLEHTPRQLHTMQSADSRPYTYAWILTNYWETNFKATLGGFYEFRYAVERHHGIDPQQAKEALHASTGQFTIHRIK
;
A
#
# COMPACT_ATOMS: atom_id res chain seq x y z
N MET A 1 31.94 -8.47 26.97
CA MET A 1 32.77 -7.56 27.78
C MET A 1 32.50 -7.85 29.25
N ASN A 2 33.55 -7.94 30.06
CA ASN A 2 33.45 -8.18 31.50
C ASN A 2 32.75 -7.01 32.21
N LEU A 3 31.64 -7.30 32.90
CA LEU A 3 30.89 -6.37 33.74
C LEU A 3 31.58 -6.22 35.10
N SER A 4 32.57 -5.34 35.17
CA SER A 4 33.13 -4.85 36.44
C SER A 4 33.05 -3.33 36.47
N ASN A 5 31.87 -2.81 36.81
CA ASN A 5 31.66 -1.53 37.51
C ASN A 5 30.17 -1.41 37.87
N GLN A 6 29.81 -1.92 39.06
CA GLN A 6 28.53 -1.64 39.71
C GLN A 6 28.60 -0.23 40.32
N GLY A 7 28.39 0.80 39.51
CA GLY A 7 27.78 2.03 40.00
C GLY A 7 26.26 1.81 40.10
N ASP A 8 25.56 2.56 40.93
CA ASP A 8 24.11 2.40 41.16
C ASP A 8 23.24 2.81 39.93
N HIS A 9 23.87 3.07 38.77
CA HIS A 9 23.29 3.52 37.49
C HIS A 9 22.12 4.51 37.67
N ARG A 10 22.28 5.47 38.59
CA ARG A 10 21.31 6.53 38.83
C ARG A 10 21.63 7.74 37.95
N PRO A 11 20.61 8.48 37.47
CA PRO A 11 20.83 9.67 36.68
C PRO A 11 21.52 10.79 37.49
N ALA A 12 22.43 11.51 36.84
CA ALA A 12 23.25 12.60 37.37
C ALA A 12 22.56 13.98 37.32
N ARG A 13 21.46 14.14 36.58
CA ARG A 13 20.58 15.34 36.65
C ARG A 13 19.13 15.01 37.03
N PRO A 14 18.31 16.01 37.42
CA PRO A 14 16.87 15.83 37.56
C PRO A 14 16.21 15.51 36.21
N TRP A 15 15.16 14.71 36.24
CA TRP A 15 14.44 14.27 35.05
C TRP A 15 12.92 14.38 35.19
N THR A 16 12.26 14.66 34.07
CA THR A 16 10.81 14.54 33.93
C THR A 16 10.47 13.49 32.88
N ILE A 17 9.72 12.46 33.25
CA ILE A 17 9.18 11.49 32.29
C ILE A 17 7.74 11.91 31.98
N TYR A 18 7.44 12.19 30.70
CA TYR A 18 6.08 12.42 30.23
C TYR A 18 5.45 11.07 29.86
N ALA A 19 4.61 10.53 30.74
CA ALA A 19 3.92 9.27 30.51
C ALA A 19 2.63 9.51 29.72
N ILE A 20 2.56 8.98 28.49
CA ILE A 20 1.40 9.15 27.61
C ILE A 20 0.61 7.84 27.63
N HIS A 21 -0.52 7.88 28.33
CA HIS A 21 -1.37 6.70 28.51
C HIS A 21 -2.37 6.58 27.35
N HIS A 22 -2.32 5.47 26.63
CA HIS A 22 -3.11 5.25 25.41
C HIS A 22 -3.44 3.76 25.23
N SER A 23 -4.25 3.45 24.21
CA SER A 23 -4.54 2.10 23.74
C SER A 23 -4.06 1.94 22.30
N HIS A 24 -3.17 0.98 22.06
CA HIS A 24 -2.81 0.61 20.70
C HIS A 24 -3.97 -0.10 19.99
N THR A 25 -4.36 0.42 18.83
CA THR A 25 -5.56 -0.02 18.11
C THR A 25 -5.21 -0.93 16.93
N ASP A 26 -5.28 -2.24 17.18
CA ASP A 26 -5.42 -3.25 16.13
C ASP A 26 -6.89 -3.55 15.84
N ILE A 27 -7.33 -3.47 14.57
CA ILE A 27 -8.68 -3.86 14.16
C ILE A 27 -8.67 -5.33 13.72
N GLY A 28 -8.53 -6.20 14.71
CA GLY A 28 -8.27 -7.62 14.52
C GLY A 28 -7.24 -8.07 15.53
N TYR A 29 -6.34 -8.97 15.12
CA TYR A 29 -5.17 -9.45 15.87
C TYR A 29 -5.45 -10.15 17.21
N THR A 30 -5.93 -9.41 18.21
CA THR A 30 -6.27 -9.92 19.54
C THR A 30 -7.65 -10.57 19.57
N GLU A 31 -8.61 -10.04 18.80
CA GLU A 31 -10.00 -10.52 18.75
C GLU A 31 -10.72 -10.04 17.47
N ARG A 32 -11.96 -10.50 17.24
CA ARG A 32 -12.78 -10.04 16.09
C ARG A 32 -13.05 -8.53 16.13
N GLN A 33 -13.12 -7.94 14.93
CA GLN A 33 -13.25 -6.50 14.71
C GLN A 33 -14.41 -5.86 15.47
N GLU A 34 -15.59 -6.51 15.53
CA GLU A 34 -16.75 -5.90 16.22
C GLU A 34 -16.63 -5.96 17.74
N ARG A 35 -15.81 -6.89 18.26
CA ARG A 35 -15.50 -6.92 19.70
C ARG A 35 -14.45 -5.87 20.04
N ILE A 36 -13.45 -5.66 19.18
CA ILE A 36 -12.50 -4.55 19.31
C ILE A 36 -13.25 -3.21 19.32
N GLU A 37 -14.19 -3.01 18.40
CA GLU A 37 -15.06 -1.84 18.38
C GLU A 37 -15.75 -1.62 19.74
N GLN A 38 -16.40 -2.65 20.28
CA GLN A 38 -17.04 -2.57 21.59
C GLN A 38 -16.05 -2.24 22.71
N TYR A 39 -14.85 -2.85 22.70
CA TYR A 39 -13.81 -2.54 23.69
C TYR A 39 -13.41 -1.07 23.65
N HIS A 40 -13.13 -0.51 22.48
CA HIS A 40 -12.73 0.89 22.37
C HIS A 40 -13.84 1.87 22.78
N VAL A 41 -15.11 1.54 22.50
CA VAL A 41 -16.26 2.30 23.02
C VAL A 41 -16.25 2.29 24.56
N ASP A 42 -16.12 1.12 25.17
CA ASP A 42 -16.14 0.97 26.62
C ASP A 42 -14.88 1.53 27.29
N PHE A 43 -13.75 1.54 26.60
CA PHE A 43 -12.52 2.19 27.05
C PHE A 43 -12.69 3.70 27.14
N ILE A 44 -13.31 4.34 26.14
CA ILE A 44 -13.57 5.78 26.21
C ILE A 44 -14.55 6.11 27.34
N ARG A 45 -15.59 5.28 27.55
CA ARG A 45 -16.48 5.42 28.73
C ARG A 45 -15.73 5.33 30.04
N GLN A 46 -14.82 4.36 30.17
CA GLN A 46 -13.99 4.19 31.36
C GLN A 46 -13.09 5.42 31.58
N ALA A 47 -12.40 5.90 30.54
CA ALA A 47 -11.54 7.08 30.63
C ALA A 47 -12.32 8.34 31.05
N VAL A 48 -13.51 8.57 30.48
CA VAL A 48 -14.40 9.66 30.89
C VAL A 48 -14.82 9.50 32.35
N GLY A 49 -15.22 8.29 32.76
CA GLY A 49 -15.60 8.00 34.14
C GLY A 49 -14.49 8.32 35.14
N ILE A 50 -13.24 7.91 34.85
CA ILE A 50 -12.07 8.18 35.67
C ILE A 50 -11.78 9.69 35.72
N ALA A 51 -11.76 10.36 34.57
CA ALA A 51 -11.49 11.80 34.47
C ALA A 51 -12.53 12.63 35.24
N GLU A 52 -13.82 12.28 35.13
CA GLU A 52 -14.90 12.97 35.81
C GLU A 52 -14.88 12.72 37.34
N ALA A 53 -14.55 11.51 37.79
CA ALA A 53 -14.34 11.21 39.21
C ALA A 53 -13.15 11.98 39.80
N ALA A 54 -12.05 12.06 39.04
CA ALA A 54 -10.88 12.87 39.39
C ALA A 54 -11.23 14.35 39.48
N HIS A 55 -11.98 14.89 38.51
CA HIS A 55 -12.40 16.29 38.49
C HIS A 55 -13.31 16.66 39.66
N ARG A 56 -14.21 15.76 40.07
CA ARG A 56 -15.07 15.94 41.26
C ARG A 56 -14.33 15.73 42.60
N GLY A 57 -13.07 15.29 42.57
CA GLY A 57 -12.28 15.02 43.76
C GLY A 57 -12.71 13.76 44.52
N GLU A 58 -13.40 12.83 43.86
CA GLU A 58 -13.83 11.55 44.46
C GLU A 58 -12.63 10.65 44.76
N CYS A 59 -11.62 10.68 43.90
CA CYS A 59 -10.36 9.97 44.02
C CYS A 59 -9.18 10.94 43.78
N PRO A 60 -8.59 11.55 44.83
CA PRO A 60 -7.54 12.56 44.69
C PRO A 60 -6.29 12.08 43.93
N ASP A 61 -5.94 10.81 44.08
CA ASP A 61 -4.78 10.19 43.42
C ASP A 61 -4.95 10.09 41.90
N TRP A 62 -6.19 10.21 41.39
CA TRP A 62 -6.49 10.23 39.96
C TRP A 62 -6.40 11.62 39.34
N SER A 63 -6.11 12.67 40.11
CA SER A 63 -6.05 14.06 39.62
C SER A 63 -5.05 14.28 38.48
N SER A 64 -4.02 13.43 38.39
CA SER A 64 -3.02 13.44 37.32
C SER A 64 -3.41 12.61 36.10
N PHE A 65 -4.53 11.87 36.13
CA PHE A 65 -4.93 10.97 35.05
C PHE A 65 -5.11 11.72 33.74
N ARG A 66 -4.46 11.24 32.68
CA ARG A 66 -4.62 11.69 31.30
C ARG A 66 -4.78 10.48 30.40
N TRP A 67 -5.62 10.59 29.37
CA TRP A 67 -5.82 9.52 28.40
C TRP A 67 -5.76 10.06 26.97
N THR A 68 -4.92 9.48 26.13
CA THR A 68 -4.86 9.82 24.71
C THR A 68 -5.59 8.76 23.89
N CYS A 69 -6.63 9.18 23.17
CA CYS A 69 -7.26 8.37 22.14
C CYS A 69 -6.32 8.29 20.93
N GLU A 70 -5.58 7.19 20.80
CA GLU A 70 -4.59 6.97 19.71
C GLU A 70 -5.19 7.18 18.32
N THR A 71 -6.38 6.62 18.10
CA THR A 71 -7.06 6.60 16.80
C THR A 71 -8.42 7.28 16.89
N PHE A 72 -8.72 8.17 15.94
CA PHE A 72 -10.03 8.82 15.90
C PHE A 72 -11.18 7.85 15.53
N TRP A 73 -10.90 6.72 14.86
CA TRP A 73 -11.91 5.68 14.63
C TRP A 73 -12.57 5.19 15.92
N ALA A 74 -11.79 4.95 16.98
CA ALA A 74 -12.31 4.56 18.29
C ALA A 74 -13.29 5.60 18.86
N VAL A 75 -12.94 6.88 18.69
CA VAL A 75 -13.77 8.01 19.10
C VAL A 75 -15.05 8.07 18.27
N GLU A 76 -14.96 7.91 16.95
CA GLU A 76 -16.13 7.86 16.06
C GLU A 76 -17.11 6.76 16.48
N LYS A 77 -16.60 5.55 16.79
CA LYS A 77 -17.42 4.43 17.29
C LYS A 77 -18.05 4.70 18.64
N PHE A 78 -17.31 5.34 19.57
CA PHE A 78 -17.90 5.80 20.82
C PHE A 78 -19.03 6.81 20.57
N LEU A 79 -18.83 7.80 19.69
CA LEU A 79 -19.84 8.81 19.39
C LEU A 79 -21.09 8.24 18.70
N GLU A 80 -20.96 7.18 17.90
CA GLU A 80 -22.10 6.46 17.32
C GLU A 80 -22.96 5.79 18.42
N ALA A 81 -22.32 5.22 19.45
CA ALA A 81 -22.98 4.48 20.52
C ALA A 81 -23.38 5.31 21.75
N ALA A 82 -22.79 6.50 21.93
CA ALA A 82 -22.90 7.31 23.14
C ALA A 82 -24.23 8.09 23.25
N SER A 83 -24.74 8.24 24.47
CA SER A 83 -25.84 9.15 24.78
C SER A 83 -25.43 10.63 24.63
N PRO A 84 -26.38 11.58 24.53
CA PRO A 84 -26.06 13.00 24.53
C PRO A 84 -25.23 13.43 25.75
N GLU A 85 -25.52 12.89 26.93
CA GLU A 85 -24.81 13.18 28.18
C GLU A 85 -23.38 12.62 28.15
N GLU A 86 -23.19 11.41 27.64
CA GLU A 86 -21.85 10.82 27.46
C GLU A 86 -21.00 11.65 26.48
N LYS A 87 -21.61 12.16 25.40
CA LYS A 87 -20.94 13.03 24.41
C LYS A 87 -20.52 14.35 25.04
N GLU A 88 -21.38 14.98 25.83
CA GLU A 88 -21.07 16.22 26.52
C GLU A 88 -19.94 16.02 27.54
N ALA A 89 -20.02 14.97 28.36
CA ALA A 89 -18.96 14.65 29.33
C ALA A 89 -17.61 14.40 28.65
N PHE A 90 -17.60 13.66 27.53
CA PHE A 90 -16.40 13.45 26.73
C PHE A 90 -15.82 14.77 26.19
N GLN A 91 -16.66 15.64 25.63
CA GLN A 91 -16.22 16.96 25.14
C GLN A 91 -15.64 17.82 26.25
N GLN A 92 -16.25 17.82 27.45
CA GLN A 92 -15.71 18.56 28.60
C GLN A 92 -14.36 18.00 29.05
N ALA A 93 -14.20 16.67 29.11
CA ALA A 93 -12.92 16.05 29.42
C ALA A 93 -11.83 16.41 28.39
N VAL A 94 -12.18 16.52 27.11
CA VAL A 94 -11.27 16.99 26.06
C VAL A 94 -10.91 18.47 26.24
N ILE A 95 -11.89 19.34 26.53
CA ILE A 95 -11.65 20.78 26.75
C ILE A 95 -10.73 21.01 27.96
N ARG A 96 -10.89 20.23 29.03
CA ARG A 96 -10.03 20.31 30.23
C ARG A 96 -8.63 19.74 30.00
N GLY A 97 -8.44 18.96 28.94
CA GLY A 97 -7.18 18.27 28.63
C GLY A 97 -7.00 16.97 29.43
N ASP A 98 -8.05 16.43 30.06
CA ASP A 98 -8.01 15.13 30.72
C ASP A 98 -7.97 13.97 29.70
N ILE A 99 -8.60 14.20 28.55
CA ILE A 99 -8.61 13.28 27.40
C ILE A 99 -8.12 14.02 26.16
N GLU A 100 -7.34 13.37 25.32
CA GLU A 100 -6.86 13.94 24.05
C GLU A 100 -7.33 13.16 22.83
N LEU A 101 -7.61 13.90 21.75
CA LEU A 101 -7.86 13.37 20.42
C LEU A 101 -6.59 13.42 19.58
N SER A 102 -6.14 12.27 19.07
CA SER A 102 -5.11 12.20 18.02
C SER A 102 -5.70 12.52 16.65
N GLY A 103 -4.93 13.22 15.82
CA GLY A 103 -5.26 13.48 14.41
C GLY A 103 -5.18 12.24 13.49
N THR A 104 -4.62 11.13 13.97
CA THR A 104 -4.58 9.86 13.23
C THR A 104 -5.94 9.18 13.29
N TYR A 105 -6.48 8.76 12.14
CA TYR A 105 -7.75 8.04 12.11
C TYR A 105 -7.62 6.57 12.53
N LEU A 106 -6.65 5.86 11.94
CA LEU A 106 -6.20 4.50 12.24
C LEU A 106 -4.72 4.39 11.89
N ASN A 107 -4.04 3.35 12.38
CA ASN A 107 -2.70 2.98 11.93
C ASN A 107 -2.81 2.37 10.52
N MET A 108 -2.29 3.07 9.51
CA MET A 108 -2.48 2.71 8.09
C MET A 108 -1.23 2.07 7.49
N THR A 109 -1.44 1.14 6.56
CA THR A 109 -0.44 0.80 5.54
C THR A 109 -0.26 1.96 4.54
N GLU A 110 0.66 1.84 3.58
CA GLU A 110 0.84 2.80 2.49
C GLU A 110 -0.17 2.64 1.33
N LEU A 111 -1.23 1.85 1.49
CA LEU A 111 -2.29 1.66 0.48
C LEU A 111 -3.16 2.89 0.20
N PRO A 112 -3.57 3.70 1.20
CA PRO A 112 -4.46 4.83 0.97
C PRO A 112 -3.87 5.82 -0.03
N ASP A 113 -4.67 6.23 -1.02
CA ASP A 113 -4.32 7.35 -1.88
C ASP A 113 -4.44 8.69 -1.11
N PHE A 114 -3.96 9.77 -1.72
CA PHE A 114 -3.88 11.06 -1.03
C PHE A 114 -5.25 11.60 -0.61
N ASP A 115 -6.27 11.40 -1.43
CA ASP A 115 -7.65 11.76 -1.13
C ASP A 115 -8.14 11.03 0.12
N LEU A 116 -7.88 9.72 0.21
CA LEU A 116 -8.27 8.90 1.36
C LEU A 116 -7.50 9.30 2.62
N LEU A 117 -6.20 9.53 2.53
CA LEU A 117 -5.39 10.06 3.65
C LEU A 117 -5.94 11.39 4.15
N LYS A 118 -6.18 12.34 3.24
CA LYS A 118 -6.69 13.68 3.59
C LYS A 118 -8.06 13.61 4.26
N ARG A 119 -8.96 12.74 3.75
CA ARG A 119 -10.25 12.46 4.39
C ARG A 119 -10.04 11.94 5.81
N ASN A 120 -9.20 10.93 5.98
CA ASN A 120 -9.00 10.25 7.26
C ASN A 120 -8.44 11.21 8.32
N HIS A 121 -7.36 11.95 8.00
CA HIS A 121 -6.78 12.95 8.92
C HIS A 121 -7.72 14.14 9.22
N GLY A 122 -8.69 14.42 8.34
CA GLY A 122 -9.66 15.49 8.55
C GLY A 122 -10.75 15.18 9.58
N LYS A 123 -11.07 13.90 9.83
CA LYS A 123 -12.23 13.51 10.67
C LYS A 123 -12.13 14.04 12.11
N ALA A 124 -10.97 13.89 12.74
CA ALA A 124 -10.76 14.33 14.11
C ALA A 124 -10.91 15.85 14.25
N GLN A 125 -10.32 16.60 13.32
CA GLN A 125 -10.37 18.06 13.30
C GLN A 125 -11.80 18.59 13.04
N GLN A 126 -12.58 17.90 12.20
CA GLN A 126 -13.99 18.24 11.94
C GLN A 126 -14.85 18.08 13.20
N TYR A 127 -14.66 16.98 13.95
CA TYR A 127 -15.34 16.77 15.22
C TYR A 127 -14.91 17.78 16.29
N ALA A 128 -13.59 18.00 16.48
CA ALA A 128 -13.08 18.98 17.45
C ALA A 128 -13.68 20.39 17.23
N LYS A 129 -13.83 20.79 15.96
CA LYS A 129 -14.42 22.06 15.59
C LYS A 129 -15.88 22.22 16.04
N SER A 130 -16.65 21.13 16.18
CA SER A 130 -18.07 21.21 16.54
C SER A 130 -18.32 21.73 17.95
N PHE A 131 -17.32 21.69 18.82
CA PHE A 131 -17.38 22.23 20.19
C PHE A 131 -16.27 23.27 20.47
N GLY A 132 -15.73 23.89 19.41
CA GLY A 132 -14.78 24.99 19.52
C GLY A 132 -13.36 24.59 19.95
N HIS A 133 -12.99 23.32 19.78
CA HIS A 133 -11.66 22.81 20.09
C HIS A 133 -10.81 22.64 18.83
N ARG A 134 -9.48 22.63 19.00
CA ARG A 134 -8.50 22.40 17.93
C ARG A 134 -7.53 21.32 18.36
N ILE A 135 -7.22 20.41 17.44
CA ILE A 135 -6.15 19.43 17.59
C ILE A 135 -4.95 19.90 16.76
N ASP A 136 -3.74 19.63 17.21
CA ASP A 136 -2.51 19.95 16.48
C ASP A 136 -1.53 18.77 16.41
N SER A 137 -1.87 17.65 17.05
CA SER A 137 -0.99 16.50 17.23
C SER A 137 -1.64 15.22 16.74
N ALA A 138 -0.85 14.38 16.09
CA ALA A 138 -1.19 13.01 15.73
C ALA A 138 -0.20 12.05 16.40
N MET A 139 -0.65 10.83 16.68
CA MET A 139 0.22 9.72 17.04
C MET A 139 -0.04 8.50 16.19
N THR A 140 1.01 7.72 15.96
CA THR A 140 0.90 6.38 15.41
C THR A 140 1.65 5.41 16.30
N ALA A 141 1.09 4.24 16.51
CA ALA A 141 1.76 3.13 17.15
C ALA A 141 1.80 1.95 16.21
N ASP A 142 2.87 1.16 16.31
CA ASP A 142 3.09 -0.05 15.51
C ASP A 142 3.25 0.15 14.00
N ILE A 143 3.47 1.39 13.58
CA ILE A 143 3.83 1.74 12.21
C ILE A 143 5.35 1.89 12.09
N ASN A 144 5.93 1.50 10.95
CA ASN A 144 7.38 1.50 10.74
C ASN A 144 7.86 2.45 9.63
N GLY A 145 6.98 3.31 9.15
CA GLY A 145 7.25 4.31 8.14
C GLY A 145 5.97 4.90 7.54
N TYR A 146 6.14 5.90 6.71
CA TYR A 146 5.09 6.69 6.09
C TYR A 146 5.54 7.16 4.70
N GLY A 147 4.63 7.10 3.74
CA GLY A 147 4.83 7.77 2.46
C GLY A 147 5.01 9.28 2.65
N TRP A 148 5.81 9.95 1.83
CA TRP A 148 6.15 11.38 2.02
C TRP A 148 4.93 12.32 2.05
N GLY A 149 3.89 12.01 1.27
CA GLY A 149 2.63 12.76 1.29
C GLY A 149 1.80 12.60 2.58
N TYR A 150 2.16 11.67 3.48
CA TYR A 150 1.53 11.56 4.80
C TYR A 150 1.73 12.84 5.61
N ALA A 151 2.96 13.39 5.60
CA ALA A 151 3.28 14.66 6.26
C ALA A 151 2.41 15.81 5.72
N ASP A 152 2.23 15.85 4.39
CA ASP A 152 1.43 16.87 3.74
C ASP A 152 -0.06 16.75 4.11
N SER A 153 -0.58 15.53 4.13
CA SER A 153 -1.96 15.26 4.52
C SER A 153 -2.27 15.69 5.96
N LEU A 154 -1.33 15.50 6.90
CA LEU A 154 -1.46 16.00 8.27
C LEU A 154 -1.47 17.54 8.32
N LEU A 155 -0.50 18.19 7.67
CA LEU A 155 -0.38 19.64 7.64
C LEU A 155 -1.59 20.32 6.99
N GLN A 156 -2.12 19.77 5.89
CA GLN A 156 -3.34 20.26 5.23
C GLN A 156 -4.59 20.13 6.11
N ASN A 157 -4.55 19.30 7.15
CA ASN A 157 -5.60 19.16 8.16
C ASN A 157 -5.29 19.91 9.47
N ASN A 158 -4.30 20.81 9.48
CA ASN A 158 -3.84 21.63 10.61
C ASN A 158 -3.22 20.84 11.77
N ILE A 159 -2.73 19.63 11.49
CA ILE A 159 -1.94 18.82 12.42
C ILE A 159 -0.48 19.17 12.19
N GLU A 160 0.16 19.73 13.22
CA GLU A 160 1.51 20.30 13.17
C GLU A 160 2.56 19.36 13.78
N HIS A 161 2.13 18.35 14.56
CA HIS A 161 3.01 17.41 15.22
C HIS A 161 2.65 15.95 14.95
N LEU A 162 3.68 15.11 14.88
CA LEU A 162 3.53 13.66 14.81
C LEU A 162 4.40 12.99 15.87
N PHE A 163 3.78 12.20 16.74
CA PHE A 163 4.48 11.28 17.61
C PHE A 163 4.47 9.89 17.00
N SER A 164 5.65 9.35 16.68
CA SER A 164 5.80 8.05 16.05
C SER A 164 6.37 7.03 17.03
N CYS A 165 5.66 5.92 17.25
CA CYS A 165 6.13 4.79 18.07
C CYS A 165 6.51 3.62 17.16
N ILE A 166 7.76 3.61 16.71
CA ILE A 166 8.25 2.63 15.74
C ILE A 166 8.45 1.25 16.37
N HIS A 167 7.81 0.24 15.79
CA HIS A 167 8.03 -1.16 16.15
C HIS A 167 9.10 -1.78 15.25
N THR A 168 10.28 -2.07 15.79
CA THR A 168 11.41 -2.62 15.00
C THR A 168 11.38 -4.13 14.79
N HIS A 169 10.25 -4.78 15.02
CA HIS A 169 10.06 -6.16 14.63
C HIS A 169 10.08 -6.26 13.10
N HIS A 170 11.12 -6.92 12.61
CA HIS A 170 11.55 -6.88 11.22
C HIS A 170 11.71 -5.50 10.52
N GLY A 171 11.84 -4.40 11.26
CA GLY A 171 12.10 -3.07 10.66
C GLY A 171 13.06 -2.23 11.50
N MET A 172 13.30 -0.97 11.20
CA MET A 172 14.35 -0.19 11.89
C MET A 172 13.98 1.27 12.05
N TYR A 173 14.45 1.88 13.15
CA TYR A 173 14.31 3.31 13.40
C TYR A 173 15.01 4.13 12.30
N PRO A 174 14.38 5.20 11.78
CA PRO A 174 15.10 6.17 10.97
C PRO A 174 16.15 6.87 11.85
N LEU A 175 17.11 7.54 11.21
CA LEU A 175 18.17 8.34 11.85
C LEU A 175 19.09 7.56 12.80
N GLY A 176 18.89 6.25 12.96
CA GLY A 176 19.67 5.39 13.87
C GLY A 176 19.49 5.70 15.35
N ARG A 177 18.50 6.54 15.72
CA ARG A 177 18.28 6.98 17.11
C ARG A 177 16.80 6.98 17.46
N LYS A 178 16.49 6.59 18.69
CA LYS A 178 15.16 6.72 19.31
C LYS A 178 15.12 7.94 20.23
N GLN A 179 13.92 8.39 20.60
CA GLN A 179 13.71 9.60 21.38
C GLN A 179 14.37 10.82 20.73
N THR A 180 14.10 11.04 19.44
CA THR A 180 14.70 12.17 18.71
C THR A 180 13.65 12.99 17.99
N PRO A 181 13.60 14.32 18.21
CA PRO A 181 12.79 15.21 17.40
C PRO A 181 13.50 15.57 16.09
N PHE A 182 12.72 15.88 15.06
CA PHE A 182 13.19 16.48 13.82
C PHE A 182 12.07 17.20 13.09
N TRP A 183 12.42 18.08 12.16
CA TRP A 183 11.46 18.66 11.22
C TRP A 183 11.35 17.78 9.98
N TRP A 184 10.16 17.26 9.71
CA TRP A 184 9.87 16.59 8.45
C TRP A 184 9.24 17.59 7.48
N GLU A 185 9.97 17.94 6.42
CA GLU A 185 9.48 18.86 5.42
C GLU A 185 8.66 18.10 4.36
N SER A 186 7.41 18.49 4.16
CA SER A 186 6.47 17.90 3.21
C SER A 186 6.83 18.23 1.76
N PRO A 187 6.27 17.53 0.77
CA PRO A 187 6.43 17.88 -0.65
C PRO A 187 6.05 19.34 -0.98
N GLU A 188 5.07 19.93 -0.29
CA GLU A 188 4.65 21.33 -0.47
C GLU A 188 5.53 22.33 0.33
N GLY A 189 6.54 21.85 1.06
CA GLY A 189 7.48 22.67 1.82
C GLY A 189 7.05 23.03 3.24
N GLY A 190 5.88 22.54 3.69
CA GLY A 190 5.44 22.68 5.08
C GLY A 190 6.30 21.82 6.02
N LYS A 191 6.47 22.22 7.28
CA LYS A 191 7.30 21.48 8.25
C LYS A 191 6.45 20.91 9.37
N LEU A 192 6.45 19.58 9.48
CA LEU A 192 5.83 18.83 10.56
C LEU A 192 6.88 18.56 11.65
N LEU A 193 6.57 18.86 12.91
CA LEU A 193 7.45 18.51 14.03
C LEU A 193 7.22 17.05 14.41
N VAL A 194 8.22 16.21 14.20
CA VAL A 194 8.12 14.78 14.49
C VAL A 194 8.90 14.45 15.75
N TRP A 195 8.34 13.60 16.61
CA TRP A 195 9.07 12.90 17.65
C TRP A 195 9.13 11.40 17.34
N ASN A 196 10.32 10.86 17.07
CA ASN A 196 10.54 9.43 16.91
C ASN A 196 10.81 8.78 18.27
N GLY A 197 9.81 8.10 18.84
CA GLY A 197 9.81 7.59 20.20
C GLY A 197 10.22 6.12 20.36
N GLU A 198 10.03 5.61 21.58
CA GLU A 198 10.15 4.18 21.90
C GLU A 198 8.93 3.37 21.45
N HIS A 199 8.99 2.05 21.63
CA HIS A 199 7.85 1.16 21.47
C HIS A 199 6.66 1.64 22.33
N TYR A 200 5.44 1.47 21.82
CA TYR A 200 4.23 2.01 22.43
C TYR A 200 3.91 1.41 23.82
N MET A 201 4.41 0.20 24.13
CA MET A 201 4.33 -0.38 25.49
C MET A 201 5.58 -0.21 26.36
N PHE A 202 6.52 0.66 26.00
CA PHE A 202 7.79 0.75 26.73
C PHE A 202 7.61 1.15 28.21
N GLY A 203 6.59 1.95 28.54
CA GLY A 203 6.24 2.29 29.92
C GLY A 203 5.78 1.09 30.76
N ASN A 204 5.13 0.09 30.15
CA ASN A 204 4.80 -1.17 30.80
C ASN A 204 6.08 -1.93 31.19
N GLU A 205 7.10 -1.91 30.33
CA GLU A 205 8.40 -2.52 30.63
C GLU A 205 9.17 -1.76 31.71
N LEU A 206 9.05 -0.44 31.77
CA LEU A 206 9.59 0.38 32.87
C LEU A 206 8.81 0.20 34.20
N GLY A 207 7.66 -0.48 34.16
CA GLY A 207 6.85 -0.79 35.34
C GLY A 207 5.86 0.30 35.75
N PHE A 208 5.47 1.19 34.83
CA PHE A 208 4.50 2.25 35.13
C PHE A 208 3.09 1.72 35.40
N CYS A 209 2.74 0.58 34.81
CA CYS A 209 1.45 -0.07 34.99
C CYS A 209 1.58 -1.26 35.95
N PRO A 210 0.95 -1.20 37.14
CA PRO A 210 0.80 -2.36 38.02
C PRO A 210 0.19 -3.55 37.26
N ASP A 211 0.60 -4.77 37.62
CA ASP A 211 0.11 -6.04 37.04
C ASP A 211 0.25 -6.20 35.51
N ALA A 212 1.03 -5.33 34.86
CA ALA A 212 1.30 -5.35 33.42
C ALA A 212 2.79 -5.13 33.12
N LEU A 213 3.67 -5.75 33.90
CA LEU A 213 5.13 -5.61 33.75
C LEU A 213 5.64 -6.37 32.52
N GLY A 214 5.89 -5.65 31.44
CA GLY A 214 6.35 -6.21 30.16
C GLY A 214 7.84 -6.55 30.11
N LYS A 215 8.24 -7.36 29.11
CA LYS A 215 9.64 -7.64 28.78
C LYS A 215 9.82 -7.98 27.30
N TYR A 216 9.69 -6.98 26.45
CA TYR A 216 9.81 -7.14 25.00
C TYR A 216 11.08 -6.48 24.47
N ILE A 217 11.24 -5.18 24.68
CA ILE A 217 12.40 -4.37 24.29
C ILE A 217 13.54 -4.49 25.30
N ILE A 218 13.24 -4.43 26.61
CA ILE A 218 14.24 -4.46 27.68
C ILE A 218 14.85 -5.86 27.81
N LYS A 219 16.16 -5.96 27.59
CA LYS A 219 16.96 -7.18 27.75
C LYS A 219 17.85 -7.08 28.99
N ASP A 220 17.26 -7.32 30.16
CA ASP A 220 17.92 -7.29 31.46
C ASP A 220 17.98 -8.67 32.14
N GLU A 221 18.57 -8.71 33.34
CA GLU A 221 18.75 -9.92 34.14
C GLU A 221 17.46 -10.48 34.78
N PHE A 222 16.36 -9.73 34.77
CA PHE A 222 15.16 -10.11 35.53
C PHE A 222 14.33 -11.16 34.81
N GLN A 223 14.03 -12.27 35.47
CA GLN A 223 12.95 -13.17 35.05
C GLN A 223 11.73 -12.83 35.88
N HIS A 224 10.65 -12.39 35.23
CA HIS A 224 9.41 -12.00 35.87
C HIS A 224 8.21 -12.39 34.99
N ASN A 225 7.04 -12.45 35.60
CA ASN A 225 5.76 -12.55 34.91
C ASN A 225 5.19 -11.14 34.66
N LEU A 226 4.08 -11.06 33.94
CA LEU A 226 3.34 -9.80 33.77
C LEU A 226 2.83 -9.27 35.12
N MET A 227 2.39 -10.18 36.00
CA MET A 227 1.93 -9.87 37.35
C MET A 227 2.97 -10.32 38.37
N GLU A 228 3.41 -9.41 39.22
CA GLU A 228 4.41 -9.65 40.26
C GLU A 228 3.93 -9.03 41.58
N PRO A 229 4.33 -9.58 42.75
CA PRO A 229 4.06 -8.92 44.02
C PRO A 229 4.56 -7.48 44.03
N GLU A 230 3.79 -6.55 44.58
CA GLU A 230 4.05 -5.09 44.53
C GLU A 230 5.50 -4.71 44.85
N HIS A 231 6.07 -5.25 45.93
CA HIS A 231 7.45 -4.97 46.32
C HIS A 231 8.48 -5.36 45.23
N ARG A 232 8.25 -6.48 44.53
CA ARG A 232 9.12 -6.96 43.45
C ARG A 232 8.92 -6.13 42.19
N HIS A 233 7.68 -5.80 41.83
CA HIS A 233 7.36 -4.89 40.74
C HIS A 233 8.06 -3.54 40.92
N ASN A 234 7.90 -2.91 42.09
CA ASN A 234 8.48 -1.60 42.39
C ASN A 234 10.02 -1.62 42.39
N ASN A 235 10.64 -2.70 42.86
CA ASN A 235 12.09 -2.87 42.79
C ASN A 235 12.59 -2.96 41.34
N ILE A 236 11.90 -3.70 40.48
CA ILE A 236 12.24 -3.81 39.06
C ILE A 236 12.04 -2.46 38.37
N ALA A 237 10.89 -1.81 38.58
CA ALA A 237 10.56 -0.51 38.01
C ALA A 237 11.61 0.54 38.39
N SER A 238 11.94 0.64 39.68
CA SER A 238 12.95 1.59 40.18
C SER A 238 14.29 1.42 39.48
N LEU A 239 14.76 0.18 39.35
CA LEU A 239 16.04 -0.10 38.70
C LEU A 239 16.00 0.15 37.19
N ARG A 240 14.92 -0.24 36.50
CA ARG A 240 14.77 -0.02 35.05
C ARG A 240 14.69 1.46 34.70
N ILE A 241 13.92 2.24 35.46
CA ILE A 241 13.80 3.69 35.28
C ILE A 241 15.16 4.37 35.47
N ASN A 242 15.87 4.09 36.58
CA ASN A 242 17.18 4.67 36.83
C ASN A 242 18.18 4.33 35.72
N ARG A 243 18.26 3.04 35.32
CA ARG A 243 19.16 2.60 34.25
C ARG A 243 18.82 3.23 32.90
N TYR A 244 17.53 3.37 32.56
CA TYR A 244 17.11 3.99 31.31
C TYR A 244 17.55 5.45 31.24
N LEU A 245 17.26 6.23 32.28
CA LEU A 245 17.66 7.65 32.33
C LEU A 245 19.18 7.79 32.37
N TRP A 246 19.89 6.94 33.10
CA TRP A 246 21.35 6.92 33.12
C TRP A 246 21.93 6.60 31.73
N ASN A 247 21.34 5.65 30.98
CA ASN A 247 21.73 5.35 29.60
C ASN A 247 21.52 6.57 28.69
N LEU A 248 20.39 7.27 28.79
CA LEU A 248 20.14 8.50 28.02
C LEU A 248 21.23 9.56 28.30
N GLU A 249 21.68 9.69 29.56
CA GLU A 249 22.82 10.57 29.88
C GLU A 249 24.12 10.11 29.22
N GLN A 250 24.40 8.80 29.19
CA GLN A 250 25.58 8.27 28.50
C GLN A 250 25.53 8.48 26.98
N GLU A 251 24.32 8.50 26.41
CA GLU A 251 24.06 8.78 25.00
C GLU A 251 24.02 10.28 24.68
N SER A 252 24.40 11.14 25.65
CA SER A 252 24.38 12.60 25.49
C SER A 252 23.01 13.12 25.03
N TYR A 253 21.93 12.53 25.56
CA TYR A 253 20.57 12.97 25.29
C TYR A 253 20.36 14.41 25.80
N PRO A 254 19.90 15.36 24.96
CA PRO A 254 19.99 16.78 25.30
C PRO A 254 18.97 17.22 26.35
N TYR A 255 17.74 16.69 26.30
CA TYR A 255 16.62 17.20 27.10
C TYR A 255 16.62 16.67 28.53
N SER A 256 16.14 17.47 29.49
CA SER A 256 15.90 17.01 30.87
C SER A 256 14.59 16.23 31.02
N PHE A 257 13.91 15.92 29.92
CA PHE A 257 12.67 15.17 29.90
C PHE A 257 12.66 14.10 28.82
N VAL A 258 11.79 13.10 28.94
CA VAL A 258 11.58 12.07 27.91
C VAL A 258 10.12 11.61 27.87
N PRO A 259 9.48 11.50 26.70
CA PRO A 259 8.14 10.93 26.59
C PRO A 259 8.17 9.40 26.53
N ILE A 260 7.25 8.75 27.22
CA ILE A 260 7.14 7.29 27.27
C ILE A 260 5.67 6.90 27.19
N MET A 261 5.36 6.02 26.23
CA MET A 261 4.03 5.49 26.02
C MET A 261 3.75 4.34 27.01
N VAL A 262 2.52 4.29 27.54
CA VAL A 262 2.09 3.25 28.48
C VAL A 262 0.65 2.80 28.20
N SER A 263 0.43 1.49 28.24
CA SER A 263 -0.87 0.83 28.08
C SER A 263 -1.37 0.33 29.44
N GLY A 264 -2.69 0.27 29.63
CA GLY A 264 -3.29 -0.10 30.92
C GLY A 264 -3.27 -1.59 31.24
N LEU A 265 -2.88 -2.41 30.27
CA LEU A 265 -2.77 -3.87 30.33
C LEU A 265 -1.54 -4.30 29.53
N GLY A 266 -1.04 -5.53 29.79
CA GLY A 266 0.07 -6.13 29.05
C GLY A 266 -0.36 -6.79 27.73
N THR A 267 -1.20 -6.12 26.94
CA THR A 267 -1.74 -6.61 25.65
C THR A 267 -2.05 -5.45 24.74
N ASP A 268 -1.99 -5.66 23.42
CA ASP A 268 -2.57 -4.71 22.45
C ASP A 268 -4.08 -4.58 22.71
N ASN A 269 -4.67 -3.46 22.27
CA ASN A 269 -6.04 -3.05 22.63
C ASN A 269 -6.27 -3.00 24.16
N ALA A 270 -5.33 -2.41 24.91
CA ALA A 270 -5.43 -2.26 26.36
C ALA A 270 -6.47 -1.21 26.79
N SER A 271 -7.18 -1.46 27.89
CA SER A 271 -8.07 -0.47 28.50
C SER A 271 -7.30 0.67 29.17
N PRO A 272 -7.96 1.81 29.48
CA PRO A 272 -7.44 2.76 30.45
C PRO A 272 -7.28 2.12 31.84
N ASN A 273 -6.35 2.64 32.62
CA ASN A 273 -6.07 2.14 33.97
C ASN A 273 -5.70 3.29 34.92
N ALA A 274 -6.56 3.57 35.89
CA ALA A 274 -6.34 4.63 36.88
C ALA A 274 -5.20 4.31 37.86
N ASP A 275 -4.89 3.03 38.07
CA ASP A 275 -3.84 2.58 38.98
C ASP A 275 -2.45 3.09 38.54
N ILE A 276 -2.28 3.42 37.26
CA ILE A 276 -1.07 4.06 36.74
C ILE A 276 -0.89 5.45 37.40
N ALA A 277 -1.95 6.25 37.48
CA ALA A 277 -1.91 7.57 38.10
C ALA A 277 -1.65 7.48 39.61
N GLU A 278 -2.27 6.51 40.29
CA GLU A 278 -2.02 6.24 41.70
C GLU A 278 -0.56 5.83 41.95
N TRP A 279 -0.04 4.93 41.12
CA TRP A 279 1.34 4.46 41.20
C TRP A 279 2.33 5.60 40.96
N MET A 280 2.10 6.45 39.96
CA MET A 280 2.93 7.64 39.69
C MET A 280 2.90 8.65 40.85
N THR A 281 1.74 8.83 41.49
CA THR A 281 1.63 9.70 42.68
C THR A 281 2.53 9.18 43.79
N LYS A 282 2.42 7.90 44.15
CA LYS A 282 3.28 7.25 45.16
C LYS A 282 4.77 7.28 44.76
N TRP A 283 5.08 7.09 43.48
CA TRP A 283 6.46 7.20 42.98
C TRP A 283 7.02 8.61 43.20
N ASN A 284 6.26 9.64 42.83
CA ASN A 284 6.68 11.03 42.91
C ASN A 284 6.83 11.51 44.36
N GLU A 285 6.02 11.02 45.30
CA GLU A 285 6.22 11.29 46.73
C GLU A 285 7.56 10.78 47.24
N GLN A 286 8.05 9.66 46.69
CA GLN A 286 9.27 9.00 47.13
C GLN A 286 10.52 9.43 46.36
N ASN A 287 10.40 9.75 45.07
CA ASN A 287 11.52 9.96 44.14
C ASN A 287 11.42 11.26 43.34
N GLY A 288 10.35 12.05 43.53
CA GLY A 288 10.03 13.22 42.69
C GLY A 288 10.97 14.41 42.87
N ASP A 289 11.80 14.40 43.91
CA ASP A 289 12.94 15.32 44.07
C ASP A 289 13.99 15.15 42.97
N ARG A 290 14.05 13.97 42.36
CA ARG A 290 15.01 13.63 41.31
C ARG A 290 14.39 13.20 39.99
N ILE A 291 13.40 12.32 40.03
CA ILE A 291 12.73 11.75 38.85
C ILE A 291 11.23 11.94 39.04
N THR A 292 10.69 12.94 38.34
CA THR A 292 9.25 13.18 38.30
C THR A 292 8.64 12.44 37.12
N ILE A 293 7.58 11.67 37.35
CA ILE A 293 6.77 11.09 36.27
C ILE A 293 5.47 11.88 36.19
N LYS A 294 5.24 12.54 35.05
CA LYS A 294 4.04 13.31 34.77
C LYS A 294 3.24 12.59 33.70
N MET A 295 2.04 12.12 34.04
CA MET A 295 1.10 11.68 33.02
C MET A 295 0.64 12.89 32.20
N ALA A 296 0.67 12.78 30.87
CA ALA A 296 0.48 13.92 29.98
C ALA A 296 -0.17 13.52 28.65
N THR A 297 -0.79 14.49 27.99
CA THR A 297 -1.24 14.38 26.60
C THR A 297 -0.09 14.71 25.62
N LEU A 298 -0.26 14.40 24.33
CA LEU A 298 0.65 14.78 23.25
C LEU A 298 0.80 16.30 23.18
N SER A 299 -0.31 17.04 23.30
CA SER A 299 -0.34 18.50 23.27
C SER A 299 0.48 19.09 24.42
N GLU A 300 0.34 18.55 25.64
CA GLU A 300 1.17 18.96 26.77
C GLU A 300 2.66 18.65 26.55
N PHE A 301 2.97 17.48 25.97
CA PHE A 301 4.34 17.10 25.65
C PHE A 301 4.96 18.01 24.58
N PHE A 302 4.29 18.23 23.45
CA PHE A 302 4.80 19.11 22.39
C PHE A 302 4.87 20.57 22.85
N ALA A 303 3.97 21.01 23.73
CA ALA A 303 4.08 22.32 24.37
C ALA A 303 5.34 22.45 25.24
N ALA A 304 5.73 21.38 25.94
CA ALA A 304 6.98 21.33 26.68
C ALA A 304 8.20 21.31 25.76
N LEU A 305 8.19 20.50 24.70
CA LEU A 305 9.26 20.48 23.69
C LEU A 305 9.47 21.84 23.03
N LYS A 306 8.40 22.58 22.73
CA LYS A 306 8.47 23.94 22.16
C LYS A 306 9.08 25.00 23.08
N GLN A 307 9.33 24.70 24.36
CA GLN A 307 10.08 25.58 25.25
C GLN A 307 11.60 25.45 25.05
N GLU A 308 12.06 24.39 24.39
CA GLU A 308 13.46 24.18 24.04
C GLU A 308 13.83 24.98 22.77
N ASP A 309 15.13 25.15 22.52
CA ASP A 309 15.59 25.73 21.26
C ASP A 309 15.46 24.69 20.13
N LEU A 310 14.44 24.89 19.28
CA LEU A 310 14.18 24.01 18.13
C LEU A 310 14.86 24.49 16.84
N SER A 311 15.64 25.59 16.88
CA SER A 311 16.24 26.19 15.69
C SER A 311 17.36 25.33 15.09
N GLU A 312 18.02 24.53 15.91
CA GLU A 312 19.08 23.60 15.50
C GLU A 312 18.58 22.20 15.12
N LEU A 313 17.26 21.94 15.21
CA LEU A 313 16.72 20.63 14.83
C LEU A 313 16.97 20.32 13.35
N PRO A 314 17.39 19.09 13.02
CA PRO A 314 17.60 18.71 11.64
C PRO A 314 16.29 18.74 10.86
N VAL A 315 16.37 19.22 9.62
CA VAL A 315 15.27 19.17 8.66
C VAL A 315 15.53 18.00 7.72
N HIS A 316 14.63 17.03 7.70
CA HIS A 316 14.67 15.89 6.79
C HIS A 316 13.58 16.02 5.73
N ARG A 317 13.93 15.67 4.50
CA ARG A 317 13.06 15.68 3.31
C ARG A 317 13.02 14.27 2.73
N GLY A 318 11.87 13.88 2.19
CA GLY A 318 11.72 12.62 1.49
C GLY A 318 10.86 11.59 2.21
N ASP A 319 10.71 10.46 1.54
CA ASP A 319 9.95 9.29 1.94
C ASP A 319 10.53 8.64 3.21
N TRP A 320 9.66 8.04 4.00
CA TRP A 320 10.04 7.16 5.09
C TRP A 320 9.42 5.79 4.83
N PRO A 321 9.93 4.96 3.91
CA PRO A 321 9.21 3.76 3.48
C PRO A 321 8.87 2.83 4.66
N ASP A 322 7.63 2.35 4.70
CA ASP A 322 7.14 1.47 5.76
C ASP A 322 7.69 0.06 5.57
N TRP A 323 8.40 -0.44 6.58
CA TRP A 323 8.93 -1.80 6.57
C TRP A 323 7.84 -2.86 6.48
N TRP A 324 6.61 -2.57 6.88
CA TRP A 324 5.52 -3.54 6.96
C TRP A 324 4.55 -3.44 5.78
N THR A 325 4.78 -2.50 4.85
CA THR A 325 3.93 -2.34 3.67
C THR A 325 3.91 -3.59 2.79
N ASP A 326 4.87 -4.50 2.95
CA ASP A 326 4.93 -5.78 2.25
C ASP A 326 3.80 -6.75 2.63
N GLY A 327 3.21 -6.58 3.81
CA GLY A 327 2.10 -7.41 4.29
C GLY A 327 0.88 -7.42 3.36
N VAL A 328 0.67 -6.36 2.59
CA VAL A 328 -0.47 -6.25 1.65
C VAL A 328 -0.42 -7.32 0.55
N ALA A 329 0.78 -7.76 0.17
CA ALA A 329 0.96 -8.79 -0.87
C ALA A 329 0.61 -10.21 -0.37
N SER A 330 0.28 -10.40 0.92
CA SER A 330 -0.22 -11.68 1.43
C SER A 330 -1.67 -11.96 1.03
N THR A 331 -2.42 -10.93 0.60
CA THR A 331 -3.80 -11.07 0.12
C THR A 331 -4.01 -10.41 -1.25
N ALA A 332 -3.03 -10.54 -2.14
CA ALA A 332 -2.94 -9.79 -3.41
C ALA A 332 -4.24 -9.71 -4.23
N MET A 333 -5.02 -10.79 -4.35
CA MET A 333 -6.32 -10.75 -5.05
C MET A 333 -7.30 -9.73 -4.44
N HIS A 334 -7.35 -9.61 -3.12
CA HIS A 334 -8.18 -8.62 -2.44
C HIS A 334 -7.58 -7.22 -2.56
N THR A 335 -6.25 -7.11 -2.60
CA THR A 335 -5.57 -5.82 -2.86
C THR A 335 -5.90 -5.32 -4.27
N GLN A 336 -6.00 -6.21 -5.26
CA GLN A 336 -6.44 -5.87 -6.61
C GLN A 336 -7.86 -5.31 -6.62
N ILE A 337 -8.79 -5.97 -5.92
CA ILE A 337 -10.18 -5.52 -5.76
C ILE A 337 -10.23 -4.16 -5.05
N TYR A 338 -9.43 -3.96 -4.00
CA TYR A 338 -9.31 -2.69 -3.29
C TYR A 338 -8.84 -1.55 -4.21
N ARG A 339 -7.76 -1.77 -4.96
CA ARG A 339 -7.19 -0.76 -5.87
C ARG A 339 -8.15 -0.40 -6.99
N ASP A 340 -8.90 -1.38 -7.48
CA ASP A 340 -9.95 -1.16 -8.45
C ASP A 340 -11.11 -0.32 -7.90
N ALA A 341 -11.53 -0.60 -6.66
CA ALA A 341 -12.51 0.22 -5.96
C ALA A 341 -12.03 1.67 -5.75
N GLN A 342 -10.75 1.89 -5.42
CA GLN A 342 -10.16 3.24 -5.33
C GLN A 342 -10.30 3.99 -6.66
N ARG A 343 -9.82 3.40 -7.76
CA ARG A 343 -9.93 3.99 -9.11
C ARG A 343 -11.38 4.27 -9.48
N THR A 344 -12.27 3.31 -9.24
CA THR A 344 -13.69 3.44 -9.53
C THR A 344 -14.32 4.59 -8.74
N LEU A 345 -14.00 4.75 -7.46
CA LEU A 345 -14.49 5.87 -6.66
C LEU A 345 -13.94 7.22 -7.15
N ARG A 346 -12.69 7.28 -7.63
CA ARG A 346 -12.15 8.48 -8.31
C ARG A 346 -12.94 8.82 -9.57
N LYS A 347 -13.30 7.82 -10.39
CA LYS A 347 -14.16 8.02 -11.57
C LYS A 347 -15.51 8.59 -11.19
N VAL A 348 -16.16 8.04 -10.15
CA VAL A 348 -17.45 8.55 -9.64
C VAL A 348 -17.36 10.05 -9.30
N LYS A 349 -16.37 10.45 -8.51
CA LYS A 349 -16.16 11.87 -8.14
C LYS A 349 -15.95 12.78 -9.36
N ARG A 350 -15.41 12.25 -10.46
CA ARG A 350 -15.16 13.01 -11.70
C ARG A 350 -16.39 13.05 -12.62
N LEU A 351 -17.20 12.01 -12.63
CA LEU A 351 -18.46 11.94 -13.39
C LEU A 351 -19.58 12.76 -12.74
N ASP A 352 -19.55 12.90 -11.41
CA ASP A 352 -20.53 13.65 -10.62
C ASP A 352 -19.84 14.62 -9.63
N PRO A 353 -19.13 15.65 -10.13
CA PRO A 353 -18.34 16.55 -9.29
C PRO A 353 -19.18 17.43 -8.37
N ALA A 354 -20.46 17.63 -8.69
CA ALA A 354 -21.40 18.38 -7.86
C ALA A 354 -22.19 17.49 -6.88
N SER A 355 -21.96 16.17 -6.91
CA SER A 355 -22.69 15.17 -6.10
C SER A 355 -24.22 15.29 -6.24
N GLU A 356 -24.68 15.53 -7.46
CA GLU A 356 -26.11 15.67 -7.79
C GLU A 356 -26.82 14.31 -7.81
N THR A 357 -26.08 13.24 -8.12
CA THR A 357 -26.61 11.89 -8.31
C THR A 357 -26.18 10.93 -7.21
N VAL A 358 -24.89 10.96 -6.85
CA VAL A 358 -24.30 10.16 -5.78
C VAL A 358 -24.09 11.07 -4.58
N SER A 359 -24.71 10.73 -3.46
CA SER A 359 -24.60 11.59 -2.27
C SER A 359 -23.20 11.53 -1.66
N PRO A 360 -22.73 12.59 -0.98
CA PRO A 360 -21.46 12.56 -0.26
C PRO A 360 -21.38 11.44 0.77
N ALA A 361 -22.50 11.03 1.38
CA ALA A 361 -22.56 9.91 2.32
C ALA A 361 -22.24 8.57 1.64
N GLU A 362 -22.73 8.33 0.42
CA GLU A 362 -22.42 7.09 -0.31
C GLU A 362 -20.94 7.02 -0.74
N ILE A 363 -20.35 8.17 -1.09
CA ILE A 363 -18.91 8.27 -1.34
C ILE A 363 -18.13 7.99 -0.06
N ASP A 364 -18.61 8.51 1.07
CA ASP A 364 -17.99 8.31 2.38
C ASP A 364 -18.05 6.85 2.83
N ASP A 365 -19.17 6.15 2.61
CA ASP A 365 -19.32 4.72 2.90
C ASP A 365 -18.31 3.88 2.13
N ALA A 366 -18.14 4.15 0.83
CA ALA A 366 -17.13 3.47 0.00
C ALA A 366 -15.71 3.78 0.49
N ALA A 367 -15.42 5.05 0.81
CA ALA A 367 -14.15 5.47 1.36
C ALA A 367 -13.88 4.83 2.73
N GLN A 368 -14.89 4.65 3.56
CA GLN A 368 -14.77 4.00 4.85
C GLN A 368 -14.39 2.52 4.68
N ALA A 369 -15.03 1.79 3.77
CA ALA A 369 -14.65 0.40 3.46
C ALA A 369 -13.20 0.30 2.94
N LEU A 370 -12.78 1.24 2.09
CA LEU A 370 -11.39 1.35 1.67
C LEU A 370 -10.45 1.55 2.88
N THR A 371 -10.76 2.49 3.75
CA THR A 371 -9.98 2.76 4.96
C THR A 371 -9.83 1.53 5.85
N MET A 372 -10.91 0.77 6.08
CA MET A 372 -10.85 -0.43 6.93
C MET A 372 -9.99 -1.56 6.32
N TYR A 373 -9.97 -1.69 4.99
CA TYR A 373 -9.05 -2.64 4.34
C TYR A 373 -7.59 -2.19 4.46
N ALA A 374 -7.32 -0.88 4.42
CA ALA A 374 -5.96 -0.35 4.40
C ALA A 374 -5.30 -0.19 5.79
N GLU A 375 -6.05 -0.34 6.88
CA GLU A 375 -5.55 -0.40 8.25
C GLU A 375 -4.53 -1.55 8.43
N HIS A 376 -3.50 -1.38 9.27
CA HIS A 376 -2.31 -2.24 9.28
C HIS A 376 -2.50 -3.68 9.82
N THR A 377 -3.61 -3.98 10.50
CA THR A 377 -3.93 -5.31 10.99
C THR A 377 -4.53 -6.19 9.90
N TRP A 378 -3.93 -7.34 9.60
CA TRP A 378 -4.39 -8.22 8.51
C TRP A 378 -5.17 -9.44 8.99
N GLY A 379 -4.94 -9.91 10.21
CA GLY A 379 -5.43 -11.22 10.67
C GLY A 379 -5.12 -11.49 12.14
N TYR A 380 -5.19 -12.76 12.55
CA TYR A 380 -5.01 -13.16 13.95
C TYR A 380 -3.56 -13.46 14.29
N HIS A 381 -3.13 -13.20 15.53
CA HIS A 381 -1.73 -13.33 15.94
C HIS A 381 -1.12 -14.75 15.76
N SER A 382 -1.94 -15.81 15.75
CA SER A 382 -1.46 -17.19 15.54
C SER A 382 -1.55 -17.67 14.10
N SER A 383 -1.72 -16.77 13.11
CA SER A 383 -2.04 -17.12 11.71
C SER A 383 -1.12 -18.15 11.07
N VAL A 384 0.16 -18.18 11.44
CA VAL A 384 1.12 -19.17 10.93
C VAL A 384 1.28 -20.37 11.83
N TYR A 385 1.17 -20.20 13.15
CA TYR A 385 1.34 -21.28 14.12
C TYR A 385 0.14 -22.23 14.12
N GLU A 386 -1.07 -21.69 13.99
CA GLU A 386 -2.32 -22.44 13.92
C GLU A 386 -3.23 -21.89 12.80
N PRO A 387 -2.86 -22.05 11.52
CA PRO A 387 -3.61 -21.47 10.40
C PRO A 387 -5.06 -21.98 10.28
N TRP A 388 -5.37 -23.10 10.91
CA TRP A 388 -6.72 -23.69 11.01
C TRP A 388 -7.55 -23.15 12.17
N HIS A 389 -6.98 -22.35 13.08
CA HIS A 389 -7.70 -21.84 14.24
C HIS A 389 -8.89 -20.99 13.77
N PRO A 390 -10.11 -21.16 14.35
CA PRO A 390 -11.29 -20.45 13.88
C PRO A 390 -11.14 -18.93 13.83
N GLN A 391 -10.42 -18.34 14.80
CA GLN A 391 -10.15 -16.89 14.77
C GLN A 391 -9.30 -16.46 13.56
N VAL A 392 -8.33 -17.27 13.13
CA VAL A 392 -7.50 -16.97 11.95
C VAL A 392 -8.38 -16.85 10.71
N GLN A 393 -9.22 -17.85 10.47
CA GLN A 393 -10.16 -17.86 9.33
C GLN A 393 -11.17 -16.72 9.44
N MET A 394 -11.68 -16.47 10.66
CA MET A 394 -12.73 -15.51 10.92
C MET A 394 -12.28 -14.06 10.69
N LEU A 395 -11.07 -13.71 11.12
CA LEU A 395 -10.48 -12.38 10.92
C LEU A 395 -10.02 -12.19 9.46
N GLU A 396 -9.42 -13.22 8.83
CA GLU A 396 -9.01 -13.14 7.42
C GLU A 396 -10.21 -12.77 6.53
N VAL A 397 -11.34 -13.49 6.66
CA VAL A 397 -12.53 -13.22 5.84
C VAL A 397 -13.12 -11.82 6.12
N ARG A 398 -13.06 -11.32 7.36
CA ARG A 398 -13.51 -9.95 7.68
C ARG A 398 -12.65 -8.88 7.03
N LYS A 399 -11.32 -9.04 7.10
CA LYS A 399 -10.39 -8.12 6.43
C LYS A 399 -10.68 -8.09 4.93
N GLN A 400 -10.81 -9.28 4.32
CA GLN A 400 -11.12 -9.45 2.89
C GLN A 400 -12.48 -8.86 2.50
N ALA A 401 -13.48 -8.95 3.38
CA ALA A 401 -14.81 -8.41 3.14
C ALA A 401 -14.80 -6.88 2.94
N TYR A 402 -13.87 -6.14 3.55
CA TYR A 402 -13.78 -4.68 3.33
C TYR A 402 -13.38 -4.31 1.90
N ALA A 403 -12.48 -5.08 1.26
CA ALA A 403 -12.16 -4.87 -0.15
C ALA A 403 -13.37 -5.15 -1.06
N ALA A 404 -14.09 -6.25 -0.79
CA ALA A 404 -15.32 -6.58 -1.52
C ALA A 404 -16.43 -5.53 -1.30
N GLU A 405 -16.57 -5.02 -0.08
CA GLU A 405 -17.54 -3.98 0.26
C GLU A 405 -17.21 -2.66 -0.44
N ALA A 406 -15.95 -2.24 -0.41
CA ALA A 406 -15.49 -1.05 -1.12
C ALA A 406 -15.79 -1.16 -2.62
N SER A 407 -15.49 -2.31 -3.24
CA SER A 407 -15.82 -2.58 -4.64
C SER A 407 -17.32 -2.48 -4.89
N LYS A 408 -18.14 -3.16 -4.08
CA LYS A 408 -19.61 -3.14 -4.24
C LYS A 408 -20.17 -1.73 -4.16
N LEU A 409 -19.72 -0.93 -3.19
CA LEU A 409 -20.19 0.44 -2.98
C LEU A 409 -19.72 1.37 -4.11
N ALA A 410 -18.44 1.30 -4.50
CA ALA A 410 -17.89 2.11 -5.58
C ALA A 410 -18.58 1.84 -6.93
N TYR A 411 -18.83 0.57 -7.27
CA TYR A 411 -19.55 0.22 -8.50
C TYR A 411 -21.03 0.60 -8.47
N ARG A 412 -21.71 0.48 -7.32
CA ARG A 412 -23.09 0.97 -7.18
C ARG A 412 -23.16 2.49 -7.39
N ALA A 413 -22.18 3.23 -6.88
CA ALA A 413 -22.08 4.66 -7.11
C ALA A 413 -21.77 4.98 -8.58
N LEU A 414 -20.89 4.21 -9.23
CA LEU A 414 -20.60 4.33 -10.67
C LEU A 414 -21.86 4.09 -11.50
N ASP A 415 -22.60 3.02 -11.24
CA ASP A 415 -23.84 2.71 -11.97
C ASP A 415 -24.86 3.86 -11.89
N LYS A 416 -25.02 4.47 -10.71
CA LYS A 416 -25.88 5.65 -10.54
C LYS A 416 -25.40 6.82 -11.40
N ALA A 417 -24.11 7.15 -11.33
CA ALA A 417 -23.51 8.23 -12.13
C ALA A 417 -23.71 7.97 -13.64
N LEU A 418 -23.50 6.74 -14.11
CA LEU A 418 -23.71 6.36 -15.52
C LEU A 418 -25.19 6.41 -15.92
N VAL A 419 -26.11 6.01 -15.06
CA VAL A 419 -27.57 6.12 -15.33
C VAL A 419 -28.01 7.57 -15.48
N ALA A 420 -27.49 8.49 -14.64
CA ALA A 420 -27.73 9.92 -14.79
C ALA A 420 -27.19 10.48 -16.11
N ARG A 421 -26.13 9.86 -16.65
CA ARG A 421 -25.55 10.16 -17.97
C ARG A 421 -26.19 9.40 -19.13
N GLN A 422 -27.48 9.08 -19.02
CA GLN A 422 -28.25 8.36 -20.06
C GLN A 422 -27.79 6.92 -20.31
N GLY A 423 -27.13 6.28 -19.34
CA GLY A 423 -26.77 4.87 -19.42
C GLY A 423 -27.96 3.96 -19.73
N ALA A 424 -27.80 3.10 -20.73
CA ALA A 424 -28.84 2.19 -21.21
C ALA A 424 -28.89 0.91 -20.36
N LEU A 425 -29.92 0.80 -19.53
CA LEU A 425 -30.26 -0.43 -18.81
C LEU A 425 -30.62 -1.55 -19.79
N LEU A 426 -30.31 -2.80 -19.44
CA LEU A 426 -30.60 -3.99 -20.25
C LEU A 426 -32.06 -4.04 -20.72
N ALA A 427 -32.24 -4.00 -22.04
CA ALA A 427 -33.54 -4.07 -22.69
C ALA A 427 -33.37 -4.58 -24.15
N PRO A 428 -34.43 -5.13 -24.77
CA PRO A 428 -34.45 -5.39 -26.20
C PRO A 428 -34.25 -4.10 -27.00
N HIS A 429 -33.61 -4.20 -28.17
CA HIS A 429 -33.47 -3.11 -29.14
C HIS A 429 -32.77 -1.84 -28.63
N ARG A 430 -31.91 -1.96 -27.60
CA ARG A 430 -31.03 -0.84 -27.18
C ARG A 430 -30.19 -0.37 -28.36
N SER A 431 -30.05 0.95 -28.50
CA SER A 431 -29.15 1.54 -29.49
C SER A 431 -27.72 1.01 -29.28
N LEU A 432 -26.99 0.73 -30.36
CA LEU A 432 -25.58 0.34 -30.28
C LEU A 432 -24.70 1.60 -30.19
N ARG A 433 -25.03 2.48 -29.26
CA ARG A 433 -24.38 3.77 -29.01
C ARG A 433 -23.71 3.74 -27.65
N TYR A 434 -22.51 4.28 -27.57
CA TYR A 434 -21.65 4.20 -26.39
C TYR A 434 -21.05 5.58 -26.12
N GLU A 435 -21.07 6.01 -24.86
CA GLU A 435 -20.29 7.16 -24.42
C GLU A 435 -18.94 6.67 -23.88
N VAL A 436 -17.84 7.27 -24.36
CA VAL A 436 -16.49 7.09 -23.85
C VAL A 436 -16.00 8.42 -23.29
N ILE A 437 -15.62 8.44 -22.01
CA ILE A 437 -15.17 9.64 -21.31
C ILE A 437 -13.83 9.43 -20.61
N ASN A 438 -12.96 10.44 -20.70
CA ASN A 438 -11.72 10.48 -19.93
C ASN A 438 -11.96 11.12 -18.55
N THR A 439 -11.91 10.31 -17.51
CA THR A 439 -12.06 10.75 -16.10
C THR A 439 -10.72 11.02 -15.42
N GLU A 440 -9.61 10.84 -16.12
CA GLU A 440 -8.25 10.93 -15.59
C GLU A 440 -7.64 12.33 -15.82
N PRO A 441 -6.60 12.72 -15.06
CA PRO A 441 -6.10 14.10 -15.06
C PRO A 441 -5.28 14.47 -16.30
N ALA A 442 -4.91 13.50 -17.15
CA ALA A 442 -4.08 13.72 -18.34
C ALA A 442 -4.78 13.27 -19.62
N THR A 443 -4.36 13.88 -20.74
CA THR A 443 -4.68 13.37 -22.07
C THR A 443 -4.02 12.01 -22.25
N ALA A 444 -4.78 11.05 -22.77
CA ALA A 444 -4.25 9.73 -23.08
C ALA A 444 -4.79 9.24 -24.43
N THR A 445 -4.01 8.35 -25.06
CA THR A 445 -4.44 7.54 -26.20
C THR A 445 -4.56 6.11 -25.69
N LEU A 446 -5.78 5.59 -25.62
CA LEU A 446 -6.05 4.28 -25.04
C LEU A 446 -6.92 3.44 -25.97
N GLN A 447 -6.74 2.13 -25.86
CA GLN A 447 -7.67 1.18 -26.43
C GLN A 447 -8.92 1.07 -25.54
N VAL A 448 -10.08 1.13 -26.16
CA VAL A 448 -11.37 0.87 -25.53
C VAL A 448 -11.96 -0.42 -26.08
N ALA A 449 -12.39 -1.29 -25.19
CA ALA A 449 -13.20 -2.46 -25.53
C ALA A 449 -14.68 -2.04 -25.51
N ILE A 450 -15.36 -2.16 -26.65
CA ILE A 450 -16.77 -1.81 -26.77
C ILE A 450 -17.62 -2.90 -26.09
N PRO A 451 -18.41 -2.57 -25.03
CA PRO A 451 -19.15 -3.58 -24.30
C PRO A 451 -20.34 -4.07 -25.13
N LEU A 452 -20.24 -5.31 -25.60
CA LEU A 452 -21.30 -6.05 -26.27
C LEU A 452 -21.68 -7.25 -25.41
N ASP A 453 -22.98 -7.49 -25.28
CA ASP A 453 -23.45 -8.69 -24.62
C ASP A 453 -23.17 -9.92 -25.50
N GLY A 454 -22.97 -11.09 -24.87
CA GLY A 454 -22.55 -12.30 -25.60
C GLY A 454 -23.45 -12.70 -26.77
N TRP A 455 -24.77 -12.40 -26.71
CA TRP A 455 -25.70 -12.65 -27.82
C TRP A 455 -25.62 -11.60 -28.94
N GLU A 456 -25.15 -10.39 -28.64
CA GLU A 456 -24.99 -9.28 -29.59
C GLU A 456 -23.75 -9.45 -30.47
N ASN A 457 -22.80 -10.31 -30.08
CA ASN A 457 -21.61 -10.63 -30.89
C ASN A 457 -21.96 -11.18 -32.28
N VAL A 458 -23.20 -11.64 -32.52
CA VAL A 458 -23.70 -11.98 -33.86
C VAL A 458 -23.69 -10.78 -34.83
N ILE A 459 -23.82 -9.56 -34.33
CA ILE A 459 -23.74 -8.31 -35.10
C ILE A 459 -22.36 -8.18 -35.73
N LEU A 460 -21.31 -8.54 -34.99
CA LEU A 460 -19.92 -8.48 -35.44
C LEU A 460 -19.61 -9.50 -36.56
N LYS A 461 -20.51 -10.47 -36.82
CA LYS A 461 -20.41 -11.40 -37.96
C LYS A 461 -20.88 -10.79 -39.28
N ARG A 462 -21.59 -9.67 -39.24
CA ARG A 462 -22.03 -8.91 -40.41
C ARG A 462 -21.02 -7.80 -40.67
N LYS A 463 -21.06 -7.19 -41.86
CA LYS A 463 -20.32 -5.94 -42.08
C LYS A 463 -20.95 -4.84 -41.23
N PHE A 464 -20.13 -4.08 -40.53
CA PHE A 464 -20.55 -2.92 -39.74
C PHE A 464 -19.48 -1.83 -39.81
N GLU A 465 -19.88 -0.61 -39.49
CA GLU A 465 -18.98 0.51 -39.26
C GLU A 465 -19.04 0.91 -37.78
N LEU A 466 -17.88 1.21 -37.19
CA LEU A 466 -17.80 1.92 -35.92
C LEU A 466 -17.62 3.39 -36.24
N ILE A 467 -18.53 4.26 -35.81
CA ILE A 467 -18.54 5.68 -36.14
C ILE A 467 -18.33 6.50 -34.86
N ASP A 468 -17.44 7.48 -34.91
CA ASP A 468 -17.34 8.53 -33.91
C ASP A 468 -18.35 9.64 -34.28
N GLU A 469 -19.45 9.73 -33.53
CA GLU A 469 -20.53 10.68 -33.83
C GLU A 469 -20.10 12.13 -33.62
N SER A 470 -19.00 12.40 -32.89
CA SER A 470 -18.51 13.76 -32.66
C SER A 470 -17.97 14.41 -33.95
N ASN A 471 -17.48 13.60 -34.89
CA ASN A 471 -16.90 14.06 -36.16
C ASN A 471 -17.48 13.35 -37.40
N GLY A 472 -18.34 12.34 -37.20
CA GLY A 472 -18.99 11.56 -38.27
C GLY A 472 -18.05 10.62 -39.03
N GLN A 473 -16.83 10.38 -38.53
CA GLN A 473 -15.84 9.53 -39.19
C GLN A 473 -15.92 8.09 -38.69
N SER A 474 -15.62 7.15 -39.58
CA SER A 474 -15.47 5.75 -39.18
C SER A 474 -14.12 5.55 -38.47
N LEU A 475 -14.17 4.91 -37.31
CA LEU A 475 -12.99 4.55 -36.54
C LEU A 475 -12.44 3.18 -36.99
N PRO A 476 -11.12 3.06 -37.15
CA PRO A 476 -10.47 1.76 -37.24
C PRO A 476 -10.80 0.92 -35.99
N TYR A 477 -11.06 -0.36 -36.22
CA TYR A 477 -11.36 -1.30 -35.15
C TYR A 477 -10.62 -2.63 -35.38
N GLN A 478 -10.53 -3.41 -34.30
CA GLN A 478 -9.99 -4.77 -34.34
C GLN A 478 -10.86 -5.70 -33.51
N LEU A 479 -11.19 -6.86 -34.08
CA LEU A 479 -11.79 -7.96 -33.32
C LEU A 479 -10.67 -8.80 -32.72
N THR A 480 -10.75 -9.03 -31.42
CA THR A 480 -9.81 -9.91 -30.69
C THR A 480 -10.18 -11.39 -30.90
N HIS A 481 -9.27 -12.31 -30.54
CA HIS A 481 -9.48 -13.76 -30.63
C HIS A 481 -10.63 -14.25 -29.74
N THR A 482 -10.95 -13.49 -28.68
CA THR A 482 -12.11 -13.74 -27.81
C THR A 482 -13.42 -13.17 -28.39
N GLY A 483 -13.35 -12.42 -29.49
CA GLY A 483 -14.48 -11.79 -30.15
C GLY A 483 -14.83 -10.39 -29.65
N ALA A 484 -14.05 -9.81 -28.72
CA ALA A 484 -14.26 -8.43 -28.27
C ALA A 484 -13.88 -7.42 -29.36
N LEU A 485 -14.69 -6.37 -29.51
CA LEU A 485 -14.46 -5.24 -30.42
C LEU A 485 -13.62 -4.18 -29.72
N ALA A 486 -12.43 -3.90 -30.25
CA ALA A 486 -11.52 -2.88 -29.74
C ALA A 486 -11.38 -1.71 -30.72
N ALA A 487 -11.31 -0.50 -30.18
CA ALA A 487 -11.00 0.72 -30.92
C ALA A 487 -9.99 1.56 -30.13
N GLU A 488 -9.33 2.49 -30.80
CA GLU A 488 -8.39 3.42 -30.18
C GLU A 488 -8.99 4.82 -30.13
N LEU A 489 -8.84 5.51 -29.01
CA LEU A 489 -9.29 6.87 -28.83
C LEU A 489 -8.22 7.70 -28.13
N THR A 490 -8.12 8.97 -28.53
CA THR A 490 -7.35 9.99 -27.81
C THR A 490 -8.33 11.00 -27.24
N LEU A 491 -8.34 11.15 -25.90
CA LEU A 491 -9.25 12.03 -25.19
C LEU A 491 -8.47 12.90 -24.20
N THR A 492 -8.78 14.19 -24.19
CA THR A 492 -8.33 15.15 -23.18
C THR A 492 -9.13 14.99 -21.87
N PRO A 493 -8.63 15.48 -20.72
CA PRO A 493 -9.32 15.35 -19.44
C PRO A 493 -10.75 15.90 -19.47
N GLY A 494 -11.73 15.08 -19.07
CA GLY A 494 -13.16 15.43 -19.10
C GLY A 494 -13.82 15.38 -20.48
N GLU A 495 -13.05 15.14 -21.56
CA GLU A 495 -13.61 14.96 -22.90
C GLU A 495 -14.43 13.66 -22.98
N SER A 496 -15.57 13.76 -23.63
CA SER A 496 -16.46 12.64 -23.91
C SER A 496 -16.75 12.54 -25.41
N ARG A 497 -16.79 11.33 -25.94
CA ARG A 497 -17.19 11.03 -27.32
C ARG A 497 -18.26 9.95 -27.37
N THR A 498 -19.13 10.05 -28.37
CA THR A 498 -20.15 9.04 -28.62
C THR A 498 -19.74 8.18 -29.81
N LEU A 499 -19.69 6.87 -29.59
CA LEU A 499 -19.42 5.88 -30.62
C LEU A 499 -20.70 5.13 -30.98
N SER A 500 -20.90 4.81 -32.25
CA SER A 500 -22.03 4.01 -32.72
C SER A 500 -21.61 2.86 -33.63
N ILE A 501 -22.25 1.71 -33.47
CA ILE A 501 -22.09 0.57 -34.40
C ILE A 501 -23.25 0.59 -35.39
N HIS A 502 -22.93 0.68 -36.68
CA HIS A 502 -23.88 0.67 -37.78
C HIS A 502 -23.74 -0.62 -38.60
N PRO A 503 -24.62 -1.62 -38.42
CA PRO A 503 -24.67 -2.79 -39.28
C PRO A 503 -25.05 -2.37 -40.70
N LEU A 504 -24.29 -2.81 -41.70
CA LEU A 504 -24.57 -2.52 -43.11
C LEU A 504 -25.60 -3.52 -43.65
N GLU A 505 -26.66 -3.03 -44.31
CA GLU A 505 -27.65 -3.85 -45.02
C GLU A 505 -27.03 -4.46 -46.29
N THR A 506 -26.22 -5.50 -46.12
CA THR A 506 -25.82 -6.39 -47.21
C THR A 506 -25.95 -7.84 -46.77
N ALA A 507 -26.23 -8.71 -47.75
CA ALA A 507 -26.40 -10.15 -47.56
C ALA A 507 -25.30 -10.73 -46.67
N GLU A 508 -25.68 -11.78 -45.90
CA GLU A 508 -24.80 -12.60 -45.08
C GLU A 508 -23.36 -12.57 -45.59
N VAL A 509 -22.39 -12.22 -44.73
CA VAL A 509 -21.03 -12.70 -44.95
C VAL A 509 -21.21 -14.19 -45.15
N GLY A 510 -21.04 -14.65 -46.40
CA GLY A 510 -21.52 -15.96 -46.80
C GLY A 510 -21.15 -16.97 -45.74
N SER A 511 -22.09 -17.85 -45.39
CA SER A 511 -21.78 -19.11 -44.72
C SER A 511 -20.40 -19.60 -45.19
N PRO A 512 -19.53 -20.16 -44.33
CA PRO A 512 -18.27 -20.76 -44.77
C PRO A 512 -18.57 -22.03 -45.60
N SER A 513 -19.19 -21.88 -46.77
CA SER A 513 -19.22 -22.83 -47.87
C SER A 513 -17.88 -22.90 -48.59
N GLY A 514 -16.84 -22.23 -48.03
CA GLY A 514 -15.43 -22.50 -48.33
C GLY A 514 -14.80 -23.65 -47.52
N ASN A 515 -15.53 -24.27 -46.58
CA ASN A 515 -15.00 -25.37 -45.76
C ASN A 515 -15.18 -26.77 -46.38
N MET A 516 -15.33 -26.88 -47.70
CA MET A 516 -14.90 -28.08 -48.42
C MET A 516 -13.49 -27.85 -48.95
N VAL A 517 -12.51 -28.10 -48.08
CA VAL A 517 -11.10 -28.09 -48.47
C VAL A 517 -10.69 -29.54 -48.70
N THR A 518 -10.64 -29.97 -49.96
CA THR A 518 -10.10 -31.29 -50.33
C THR A 518 -8.58 -31.25 -50.46
N ALA A 519 -8.02 -30.19 -51.05
CA ALA A 519 -6.60 -29.84 -51.08
C ALA A 519 -6.44 -28.35 -51.42
N ARG A 520 -5.53 -27.63 -50.74
CA ARG A 520 -5.16 -26.25 -51.08
C ARG A 520 -3.91 -26.26 -51.96
N ASN A 521 -3.99 -25.71 -53.17
CA ASN A 521 -2.85 -25.67 -54.11
C ASN A 521 -1.83 -24.55 -53.82
N THR A 522 -2.14 -23.67 -52.88
CA THR A 522 -1.38 -22.44 -52.62
C THR A 522 -0.88 -22.33 -51.19
N GLU A 523 -1.13 -23.33 -50.35
CA GLU A 523 -0.50 -23.43 -49.03
C GLU A 523 0.82 -24.18 -49.16
N PRO A 524 1.95 -23.60 -48.70
CA PRO A 524 3.24 -24.26 -48.71
C PRO A 524 3.37 -25.21 -47.53
N ILE A 525 2.32 -25.99 -47.25
CA ILE A 525 2.29 -26.99 -46.18
C ILE A 525 2.49 -28.34 -46.86
N ALA A 526 3.60 -29.00 -46.55
CA ALA A 526 3.90 -30.33 -47.08
C ALA A 526 2.88 -31.37 -46.58
N CYS A 527 2.85 -32.56 -47.19
CA CYS A 527 1.91 -33.63 -46.83
C CYS A 527 2.01 -34.13 -45.37
N GLU A 528 3.12 -33.81 -44.70
CA GLU A 528 3.36 -34.06 -43.27
C GLU A 528 2.59 -33.07 -42.35
N GLY A 529 2.01 -32.00 -42.91
CA GLY A 529 1.32 -30.95 -42.15
C GLY A 529 2.23 -29.94 -41.45
N ILE A 530 3.54 -29.96 -41.75
CA ILE A 530 4.53 -29.05 -41.17
C ILE A 530 4.57 -27.75 -42.00
N ALA A 531 4.44 -26.62 -41.31
CA ALA A 531 4.48 -25.28 -41.90
C ALA A 531 5.84 -24.61 -41.57
N ASP A 532 6.88 -25.00 -42.31
CA ASP A 532 8.27 -24.57 -42.13
C ASP A 532 8.77 -23.65 -43.26
N ILE A 533 7.89 -23.21 -44.16
CA ILE A 533 8.18 -22.24 -45.23
C ILE A 533 7.62 -20.86 -44.83
N ARG A 534 8.51 -19.88 -44.68
CA ARG A 534 8.17 -18.48 -44.36
C ARG A 534 7.36 -17.85 -45.50
N LEU A 535 6.07 -17.60 -45.25
CA LEU A 535 5.23 -16.79 -46.13
C LEU A 535 5.26 -15.32 -45.70
N GLU A 536 5.42 -14.41 -46.65
CA GLU A 536 5.04 -13.02 -46.42
C GLU A 536 3.50 -12.94 -46.31
N PRO A 537 2.93 -12.31 -45.27
CA PRO A 537 1.49 -12.23 -45.12
C PRO A 537 0.88 -11.46 -46.30
N LEU A 538 -0.24 -11.99 -46.84
CA LEU A 538 -0.98 -11.42 -47.98
C LEU A 538 -1.47 -9.98 -47.75
N VAL A 539 -1.47 -9.51 -46.49
CA VAL A 539 -1.62 -8.10 -46.10
C VAL A 539 -0.62 -7.85 -44.96
N PRO A 540 0.36 -6.95 -45.08
CA PRO A 540 1.24 -6.62 -43.97
C PRO A 540 0.42 -5.87 -42.91
N TYR A 541 0.14 -6.51 -41.78
CA TYR A 541 -0.33 -5.80 -40.60
C TYR A 541 0.78 -4.87 -40.08
N PRO A 542 0.45 -3.74 -39.44
CA PRO A 542 1.44 -2.80 -38.93
C PRO A 542 2.38 -3.43 -37.89
N VAL A 543 1.92 -4.46 -37.18
CA VAL A 543 2.73 -5.21 -36.22
C VAL A 543 3.19 -6.53 -36.84
N ILE A 544 4.51 -6.71 -36.90
CA ILE A 544 5.17 -7.89 -37.43
C ILE A 544 5.50 -8.81 -36.28
N VAL A 545 5.03 -10.06 -36.33
CA VAL A 545 5.42 -11.11 -35.39
C VAL A 545 6.33 -12.10 -36.12
N GLY A 546 7.58 -12.19 -35.69
CA GLY A 546 8.54 -13.19 -36.15
C GLY A 546 8.61 -14.39 -35.19
N GLU A 547 9.55 -15.29 -35.44
CA GLU A 547 9.78 -16.48 -34.59
C GLU A 547 10.30 -16.12 -33.19
N SER A 548 11.12 -15.07 -33.11
CA SER A 548 11.82 -14.62 -31.90
C SER A 548 11.62 -13.14 -31.57
N PHE A 549 10.63 -12.48 -32.20
CA PHE A 549 10.38 -11.05 -31.96
C PHE A 549 8.95 -10.62 -32.32
N ILE A 550 8.53 -9.50 -31.74
CA ILE A 550 7.35 -8.72 -32.14
C ILE A 550 7.77 -7.26 -32.34
N GLU A 551 7.29 -6.62 -33.40
CA GLU A 551 7.73 -5.28 -33.78
C GLU A 551 6.59 -4.43 -34.35
N SER A 552 6.46 -3.21 -33.85
CA SER A 552 5.64 -2.13 -34.42
C SER A 552 6.54 -0.99 -34.94
N ASP A 553 5.98 0.15 -35.31
CA ASP A 553 6.78 1.32 -35.70
C ASP A 553 7.58 1.90 -34.51
N SER A 554 7.08 1.72 -33.28
CA SER A 554 7.67 2.33 -32.09
C SER A 554 8.59 1.38 -31.31
N PHE A 555 8.21 0.11 -31.18
CA PHE A 555 8.93 -0.85 -30.35
C PHE A 555 9.27 -2.12 -31.11
N ARG A 556 10.38 -2.75 -30.73
CA ARG A 556 10.74 -4.12 -31.10
C ARG A 556 11.12 -4.89 -29.84
N ILE A 557 10.42 -5.97 -29.55
CA ILE A 557 10.65 -6.84 -28.39
C ILE A 557 11.14 -8.18 -28.89
N GLU A 558 12.28 -8.64 -28.40
CA GLU A 558 12.92 -9.89 -28.81
C GLU A 558 12.94 -10.91 -27.66
N TRP A 559 12.91 -12.21 -27.98
CA TRP A 559 12.97 -13.27 -26.99
C TRP A 559 13.77 -14.48 -27.47
N GLU A 560 14.23 -15.27 -26.51
CA GLU A 560 14.87 -16.57 -26.73
C GLU A 560 14.21 -17.65 -25.87
N ILE A 561 13.96 -18.82 -26.47
CA ILE A 561 13.50 -19.99 -25.72
C ILE A 561 14.51 -20.32 -24.64
N SER A 562 14.01 -20.63 -23.45
CA SER A 562 14.74 -20.79 -22.20
C SER A 562 15.25 -19.53 -21.50
N ALA A 563 15.35 -18.38 -22.17
CA ALA A 563 15.83 -17.14 -21.55
C ALA A 563 14.70 -16.14 -21.24
N GLY A 564 13.63 -16.12 -22.05
CA GLY A 564 12.59 -15.10 -21.96
C GLY A 564 12.86 -13.93 -22.90
N ILE A 565 12.37 -12.74 -22.56
CA ILE A 565 12.59 -11.51 -23.34
C ILE A 565 14.05 -11.07 -23.17
N THR A 566 14.73 -10.84 -24.29
CA THR A 566 16.16 -10.51 -24.34
C THR A 566 16.41 -9.05 -24.68
N ALA A 567 15.53 -8.39 -25.42
CA ALA A 567 15.64 -6.97 -25.79
C ALA A 567 14.26 -6.28 -25.80
N TRP A 568 14.25 -4.98 -25.46
CA TRP A 568 13.08 -4.11 -25.59
C TRP A 568 13.50 -2.80 -26.24
N ILE A 569 13.50 -2.76 -27.56
CA ILE A 569 14.11 -1.70 -28.34
C ILE A 569 13.08 -0.60 -28.63
N ASP A 570 13.41 0.62 -28.26
CA ASP A 570 12.77 1.85 -28.75
C ASP A 570 13.32 2.18 -30.14
N LYS A 571 12.49 2.00 -31.17
CA LYS A 571 12.89 2.23 -32.57
C LYS A 571 13.05 3.72 -32.89
N THR A 572 12.39 4.60 -32.15
CA THR A 572 12.49 6.05 -32.37
C THR A 572 13.87 6.57 -31.99
N ARG A 573 14.51 5.93 -31.02
CA ARG A 573 15.88 6.24 -30.55
C ARG A 573 16.92 5.20 -31.00
N SER A 574 16.48 4.04 -31.50
CA SER A 574 17.32 2.88 -31.81
C SER A 574 18.13 2.41 -30.58
N THR A 575 17.49 2.39 -29.42
CA THR A 575 18.11 2.05 -28.13
C THR A 575 17.36 0.92 -27.44
N ASP A 576 18.07 -0.02 -26.83
CA ASP A 576 17.47 -0.99 -25.92
C ASP A 576 17.10 -0.31 -24.59
N LEU A 577 15.89 -0.55 -24.12
CA LEU A 577 15.33 0.00 -22.87
C LEU A 577 15.57 -0.93 -21.68
N LEU A 578 16.37 -1.98 -21.84
CA LEU A 578 16.73 -2.89 -20.76
C LEU A 578 18.06 -2.50 -20.12
N ASP A 579 18.15 -2.67 -18.80
CA ASP A 579 19.41 -2.53 -18.08
C ASP A 579 20.39 -3.65 -18.47
N ASP A 580 21.60 -3.30 -18.91
CA ASP A 580 22.67 -4.24 -19.25
C ASP A 580 23.13 -5.07 -18.05
N ALA A 581 22.98 -4.53 -16.83
CA ALA A 581 23.32 -5.22 -15.59
C ALA A 581 22.18 -6.10 -15.04
N ARG A 582 21.08 -6.26 -15.79
CA ARG A 582 19.91 -7.05 -15.36
C ARG A 582 20.28 -8.51 -15.11
N ARG A 583 19.63 -9.10 -14.11
CA ARG A 583 19.77 -10.53 -13.80
C ARG A 583 18.71 -11.41 -14.46
N HIS A 584 17.56 -10.84 -14.78
CA HIS A 584 16.40 -11.52 -15.35
C HIS A 584 15.84 -10.67 -16.49
N GLY A 585 15.29 -11.32 -17.53
CA GLY A 585 14.57 -10.62 -18.60
C GLY A 585 13.27 -9.99 -18.10
N PRO A 586 12.73 -8.96 -18.77
CA PRO A 586 11.52 -8.28 -18.32
C PRO A 586 10.34 -9.24 -18.21
N PHE A 587 9.55 -9.04 -17.16
CA PHE A 587 8.40 -9.83 -16.76
C PHE A 587 8.67 -11.31 -16.47
N THR A 588 9.93 -11.73 -16.36
CA THR A 588 10.29 -13.09 -15.93
C THR A 588 9.92 -13.28 -14.45
N PRO A 589 9.22 -14.38 -14.08
CA PRO A 589 8.92 -14.67 -12.69
C PRO A 589 10.17 -15.14 -11.96
N VAL A 590 10.32 -14.71 -10.72
CA VAL A 590 11.32 -15.22 -9.79
C VAL A 590 10.61 -15.72 -8.56
N TYR A 591 10.63 -17.03 -8.35
CA TYR A 591 10.05 -17.69 -7.19
C TYR A 591 11.12 -17.97 -6.15
N GLU A 592 10.83 -17.64 -4.90
CA GLU A 592 11.65 -17.98 -3.75
C GLU A 592 10.86 -18.77 -2.72
N VAL A 593 11.50 -19.76 -2.12
CA VAL A 593 10.99 -20.45 -0.93
C VAL A 593 12.13 -20.68 0.04
N THR A 594 11.92 -20.39 1.33
CA THR A 594 12.90 -20.72 2.37
C THR A 594 12.45 -21.97 3.12
N PRO A 595 13.16 -23.10 3.00
CA PRO A 595 12.87 -24.32 3.75
C PRO A 595 12.85 -24.08 5.27
N ALA A 596 12.04 -24.85 6.00
CA ALA A 596 12.13 -24.91 7.46
C ALA A 596 13.04 -26.07 7.88
N GLN A 597 13.50 -26.05 9.13
CA GLN A 597 14.30 -27.16 9.67
C GLN A 597 13.47 -28.44 9.81
N ASP A 598 12.19 -28.29 10.14
CA ASP A 598 11.16 -29.32 10.09
C ASP A 598 9.88 -28.69 9.53
N GLU A 599 9.45 -29.13 8.35
CA GLU A 599 8.30 -28.57 7.64
C GLU A 599 6.95 -29.04 8.22
N HIS A 600 6.97 -30.03 9.11
CA HIS A 600 5.77 -30.55 9.77
C HIS A 600 5.56 -29.98 11.17
N SER A 601 6.45 -29.10 11.62
CA SER A 601 6.38 -28.47 12.94
C SER A 601 5.99 -26.99 12.82
N PRO A 602 4.79 -26.59 13.29
CA PRO A 602 4.36 -25.19 13.24
C PRO A 602 5.34 -24.24 13.95
N SER A 603 5.96 -24.68 15.04
CA SER A 603 6.97 -23.89 15.76
C SER A 603 8.22 -23.64 14.92
N GLN A 604 8.66 -24.62 14.12
CA GLN A 604 9.80 -24.45 13.21
C GLN A 604 9.44 -23.58 12.00
N ILE A 605 8.20 -23.67 11.52
CA ILE A 605 7.69 -22.81 10.44
C ILE A 605 7.68 -21.34 10.90
N CYS A 606 7.13 -21.04 12.08
CA CYS A 606 7.17 -19.69 12.67
C CYS A 606 8.61 -19.23 12.97
N ALA A 607 9.43 -20.08 13.59
CA ALA A 607 10.81 -19.72 13.94
C ALA A 607 11.67 -19.43 12.68
N THR A 608 11.40 -20.11 11.57
CA THR A 608 12.09 -19.84 10.29
C THR A 608 11.81 -18.43 9.80
N ARG A 609 10.55 -17.99 9.86
CA ARG A 609 10.11 -16.63 9.48
C ARG A 609 10.69 -15.55 10.41
N ALA A 610 10.57 -15.73 11.72
CA ALA A 610 11.11 -14.79 12.71
C ALA A 610 12.62 -14.56 12.54
N ARG A 611 13.38 -15.60 12.14
CA ARG A 611 14.83 -15.51 11.91
C ARG A 611 15.23 -14.81 10.60
N MET A 612 14.31 -14.62 9.65
CA MET A 612 14.62 -13.92 8.38
C MET A 612 14.95 -12.45 8.59
N GLY A 613 14.41 -11.85 9.65
CA GLY A 613 14.57 -10.43 9.94
C GLY A 613 14.19 -9.57 8.73
N ARG A 614 15.03 -8.57 8.45
CA ARG A 614 14.84 -7.58 7.38
C ARG A 614 15.15 -8.10 5.96
N ASN A 615 15.68 -9.32 5.82
CA ASN A 615 15.94 -9.90 4.50
C ASN A 615 14.68 -10.45 3.82
N ARG A 616 13.59 -10.70 4.56
CA ARG A 616 12.33 -11.30 4.05
C ARG A 616 12.50 -12.68 3.42
N LYS A 617 13.65 -13.32 3.68
CA LYS A 617 14.04 -14.67 3.26
C LYS A 617 15.15 -15.19 4.18
N GLY A 618 15.36 -16.50 4.21
CA GLY A 618 16.46 -17.11 4.97
C GLY A 618 17.76 -17.24 4.17
N THR A 619 18.85 -17.56 4.86
CA THR A 619 20.19 -17.78 4.26
C THR A 619 20.23 -18.93 3.25
N HIS A 620 19.33 -19.89 3.39
CA HIS A 620 19.21 -21.09 2.56
C HIS A 620 17.98 -21.02 1.63
N VAL A 621 17.53 -19.80 1.31
CA VAL A 621 16.46 -19.56 0.34
C VAL A 621 16.79 -20.27 -0.98
N GLN A 622 15.81 -20.97 -1.52
CA GLN A 622 15.86 -21.57 -2.84
C GLN A 622 15.19 -20.62 -3.82
N ARG A 623 15.86 -20.31 -4.92
CA ARG A 623 15.36 -19.40 -5.96
C ARG A 623 15.29 -20.12 -7.30
N ASP A 624 14.18 -19.95 -7.99
CA ASP A 624 13.93 -20.49 -9.32
C ASP A 624 13.39 -19.36 -10.21
N ALA A 625 14.05 -19.11 -11.35
CA ALA A 625 13.65 -18.11 -12.31
C ALA A 625 12.95 -18.78 -13.50
N GLY A 626 11.91 -18.15 -14.02
CA GLY A 626 11.10 -18.72 -15.09
C GLY A 626 11.90 -18.95 -16.38
N ARG A 627 11.68 -20.11 -16.99
CA ARG A 627 12.23 -20.50 -18.27
C ARG A 627 11.15 -20.43 -19.35
N LEU A 628 11.35 -19.62 -20.39
CA LEU A 628 10.41 -19.56 -21.52
C LEU A 628 10.38 -20.90 -22.27
N THR A 629 9.20 -21.47 -22.49
CA THR A 629 9.04 -22.77 -23.15
C THR A 629 8.27 -22.70 -24.46
N ARG A 630 7.37 -21.72 -24.60
CA ARG A 630 6.49 -21.60 -25.76
C ARG A 630 6.10 -20.15 -25.99
N VAL A 631 5.93 -19.79 -27.25
CA VAL A 631 5.34 -18.52 -27.67
C VAL A 631 4.20 -18.79 -28.65
N ASN A 632 3.05 -18.14 -28.45
CA ASN A 632 1.88 -18.24 -29.31
C ASN A 632 1.47 -16.84 -29.78
N VAL A 633 1.07 -16.71 -31.04
CA VAL A 633 0.37 -15.50 -31.52
C VAL A 633 -1.12 -15.69 -31.26
N LEU A 634 -1.71 -14.80 -30.48
CA LEU A 634 -3.14 -14.84 -30.14
C LEU A 634 -3.94 -13.93 -31.07
N ASP A 635 -3.46 -12.70 -31.30
CA ASP A 635 -4.07 -11.75 -32.22
C ASP A 635 -3.01 -11.06 -33.08
N ASN A 636 -3.34 -10.77 -34.34
CA ASN A 636 -2.60 -9.82 -35.15
C ASN A 636 -3.59 -9.09 -36.07
N GLY A 637 -3.66 -7.77 -35.96
CA GLY A 637 -4.61 -6.96 -36.69
C GLY A 637 -4.14 -5.52 -36.90
N PRO A 638 -5.03 -4.65 -37.39
CA PRO A 638 -4.66 -3.30 -37.80
C PRO A 638 -4.31 -2.35 -36.65
N LEU A 639 -4.73 -2.65 -35.41
CA LEU A 639 -4.49 -1.78 -34.25
C LEU A 639 -3.36 -2.30 -33.36
N PHE A 640 -3.24 -3.62 -33.20
CA PHE A 640 -2.25 -4.25 -32.33
C PHE A 640 -2.05 -5.72 -32.70
N ALA A 641 -0.97 -6.30 -32.17
CA ALA A 641 -0.84 -7.75 -32.06
C ALA A 641 -0.70 -8.15 -30.57
N LEU A 642 -1.17 -9.36 -30.26
CA LEU A 642 -1.12 -9.97 -28.94
C LEU A 642 -0.40 -11.30 -29.04
N ILE A 643 0.65 -11.46 -28.24
CA ILE A 643 1.39 -12.72 -28.10
C ILE A 643 1.30 -13.24 -26.68
N GLU A 644 1.41 -14.55 -26.53
CA GLU A 644 1.52 -15.25 -25.25
C GLU A 644 2.89 -15.91 -25.13
N LEU A 645 3.62 -15.61 -24.06
CA LEU A 645 4.87 -16.28 -23.69
C LEU A 645 4.62 -17.15 -22.45
N VAL A 646 4.81 -18.46 -22.56
CA VAL A 646 4.56 -19.42 -21.47
C VAL A 646 5.86 -19.86 -20.80
N PHE A 647 5.93 -19.73 -19.48
CA PHE A 647 7.10 -20.06 -18.69
C PHE A 647 6.87 -21.28 -17.82
N GLU A 648 7.96 -22.01 -17.57
CA GLU A 648 8.05 -23.01 -16.51
C GLU A 648 8.84 -22.41 -15.34
N VAL A 649 8.29 -22.49 -14.13
CA VAL A 649 8.92 -22.01 -12.90
C VAL A 649 8.40 -22.85 -11.74
N LYS A 650 9.25 -23.18 -10.76
CA LYS A 650 8.83 -23.95 -9.59
C LYS A 650 7.80 -23.18 -8.77
N GLY A 651 6.92 -23.94 -8.10
CA GLY A 651 5.89 -23.39 -7.21
C GLY A 651 4.70 -22.75 -7.92
N LEU A 652 4.72 -22.66 -9.26
CA LEU A 652 3.61 -22.21 -10.08
C LEU A 652 3.33 -23.27 -11.15
N SER A 653 2.11 -23.79 -11.18
CA SER A 653 1.69 -24.82 -12.15
C SER A 653 1.31 -24.24 -13.52
N TYR A 654 1.18 -22.92 -13.62
CA TYR A 654 0.99 -22.18 -14.87
C TYR A 654 1.56 -20.76 -14.73
N TYR A 655 2.28 -20.27 -15.74
CA TYR A 655 2.68 -18.86 -15.85
C TYR A 655 2.73 -18.45 -17.32
N ALA A 656 2.02 -17.39 -17.68
CA ALA A 656 1.99 -16.83 -19.02
C ALA A 656 2.02 -15.30 -19.01
N LEU A 657 2.77 -14.73 -19.94
CA LEU A 657 2.77 -13.30 -20.25
C LEU A 657 1.95 -13.07 -21.50
N HIS A 658 0.96 -12.19 -21.43
CA HIS A 658 0.21 -11.69 -22.57
C HIS A 658 0.75 -10.30 -22.91
N ILE A 659 1.44 -10.17 -24.05
CA ILE A 659 2.04 -8.90 -24.49
C ILE A 659 1.25 -8.37 -25.67
N LYS A 660 0.55 -7.26 -25.46
CA LYS A 660 -0.16 -6.53 -26.50
C LYS A 660 0.70 -5.36 -26.98
N LEU A 661 1.18 -5.43 -28.22
CA LEU A 661 1.96 -4.36 -28.83
C LEU A 661 1.08 -3.53 -29.75
N PHE A 662 1.03 -2.22 -29.51
CA PHE A 662 0.23 -1.30 -30.30
C PHE A 662 0.95 -0.90 -31.60
N ALA A 663 0.19 -0.79 -32.68
CA ALA A 663 0.70 -0.43 -34.01
C ALA A 663 1.27 0.99 -34.03
N ASN A 664 0.49 1.95 -33.51
CA ASN A 664 0.71 3.38 -33.71
C ASN A 664 1.06 4.13 -32.42
N GLN A 665 1.51 3.40 -31.39
CA GLN A 665 1.85 3.99 -30.09
C GLN A 665 3.14 3.39 -29.55
N PRO A 666 3.98 4.18 -28.85
CA PRO A 666 5.12 3.66 -28.11
C PRO A 666 4.65 3.09 -26.76
N ARG A 667 3.75 2.11 -26.84
CA ARG A 667 3.07 1.48 -25.72
C ARG A 667 3.02 -0.03 -25.93
N ALA A 668 3.21 -0.79 -24.86
CA ALA A 668 2.84 -2.19 -24.79
C ALA A 668 2.10 -2.47 -23.48
N GLU A 669 1.03 -3.26 -23.54
CA GLU A 669 0.36 -3.77 -22.35
C GLU A 669 0.82 -5.19 -22.07
N VAL A 670 1.10 -5.47 -20.79
CA VAL A 670 1.56 -6.79 -20.34
C VAL A 670 0.64 -7.29 -19.24
N SER A 671 0.08 -8.48 -19.43
CA SER A 671 -0.67 -9.19 -18.41
C SER A 671 0.09 -10.44 -17.98
N VAL A 672 0.39 -10.51 -16.68
CA VAL A 672 1.09 -11.62 -16.03
C VAL A 672 0.05 -12.54 -15.39
N ARG A 673 -0.19 -13.71 -15.98
CA ARG A 673 -1.22 -14.67 -15.54
C ARG A 673 -0.59 -15.94 -15.01
N PHE A 674 -1.00 -16.38 -13.83
CA PHE A 674 -0.44 -17.60 -13.26
C PHE A 674 -1.36 -18.32 -12.27
N HIS A 675 -1.03 -19.59 -12.03
CA HIS A 675 -1.63 -20.41 -10.98
C HIS A 675 -0.55 -20.80 -9.96
N LYS A 676 -0.69 -20.28 -8.74
CA LYS A 676 0.27 -20.47 -7.64
C LYS A 676 -0.14 -21.66 -6.79
N ASP A 677 0.82 -22.55 -6.51
CA ASP A 677 0.61 -23.67 -5.61
C ASP A 677 0.46 -23.18 -4.16
N SER A 678 -0.40 -23.81 -3.36
CA SER A 678 -0.55 -23.47 -1.94
C SER A 678 0.61 -24.03 -1.12
N VAL A 679 1.45 -23.16 -0.57
CA VAL A 679 2.66 -23.51 0.18
C VAL A 679 2.63 -22.83 1.54
N TRP A 680 2.92 -23.59 2.61
CA TRP A 680 2.97 -23.08 4.00
C TRP A 680 4.36 -22.54 4.39
N LEU A 681 5.40 -22.98 3.71
CA LEU A 681 6.74 -22.40 3.84
C LEU A 681 6.72 -20.91 3.43
N PRO A 682 7.61 -20.09 4.01
CA PRO A 682 7.75 -18.71 3.60
C PRO A 682 8.30 -18.63 2.17
N GLU A 683 7.58 -17.92 1.32
CA GLU A 683 7.80 -17.80 -0.11
C GLU A 683 7.57 -16.37 -0.60
N ASN A 684 8.25 -16.02 -1.69
CA ASN A 684 8.09 -14.76 -2.40
C ASN A 684 7.93 -15.03 -3.90
N VAL A 685 7.13 -14.22 -4.57
CA VAL A 685 7.04 -14.19 -6.03
C VAL A 685 7.30 -12.78 -6.51
N TYR A 686 8.30 -12.62 -7.37
CA TYR A 686 8.67 -11.36 -8.01
C TYR A 686 8.47 -11.44 -9.52
N VAL A 687 8.22 -10.30 -10.14
CA VAL A 687 8.21 -10.11 -11.60
C VAL A 687 9.27 -9.08 -11.93
N ALA A 688 10.26 -9.45 -12.74
CA ALA A 688 11.38 -8.57 -13.08
C ALA A 688 10.92 -7.37 -13.93
N LEU A 689 11.33 -6.15 -13.57
CA LEU A 689 11.08 -4.92 -14.32
C LEU A 689 12.40 -4.22 -14.67
N PRO A 690 13.32 -4.87 -15.41
CA PRO A 690 14.71 -4.43 -15.61
C PRO A 690 14.84 -3.32 -16.67
N PHE A 691 13.98 -2.30 -16.61
CA PHE A 691 13.98 -1.22 -17.56
C PHE A 691 14.99 -0.13 -17.19
N SER A 692 15.45 0.61 -18.20
CA SER A 692 16.40 1.70 -18.07
C SER A 692 16.25 2.67 -19.23
N MET A 693 16.64 3.91 -18.99
CA MET A 693 16.82 4.94 -20.02
C MET A 693 18.28 5.43 -20.06
N GLY A 694 19.20 4.57 -19.62
CA GLY A 694 20.61 4.89 -19.50
C GLY A 694 20.98 5.54 -18.16
N PRO A 695 22.28 5.81 -17.97
CA PRO A 695 22.83 6.24 -16.69
C PRO A 695 22.49 7.68 -16.31
N GLU A 696 21.89 8.50 -17.17
CA GLU A 696 21.49 9.87 -16.78
C GLU A 696 20.02 9.93 -16.31
N ALA A 697 19.23 8.89 -16.59
CA ALA A 697 17.84 8.85 -16.17
C ALA A 697 17.72 8.53 -14.67
N GLU A 698 16.78 9.19 -13.99
CA GLU A 698 16.45 8.91 -12.59
C GLU A 698 15.18 8.06 -12.52
N LEU A 699 15.19 7.04 -11.65
CA LEU A 699 13.98 6.29 -11.30
C LEU A 699 13.13 7.11 -10.35
N TYR A 700 11.83 7.08 -10.56
CA TYR A 700 10.81 7.66 -9.72
C TYR A 700 9.74 6.62 -9.36
N VAL A 701 9.24 6.70 -8.14
CA VAL A 701 8.08 5.95 -7.64
C VAL A 701 6.97 6.96 -7.36
N GLU A 702 5.78 6.70 -7.89
CA GLU A 702 4.61 7.54 -7.65
C GLU A 702 3.93 7.13 -6.33
N LYS A 703 3.76 8.10 -5.43
CA LYS A 703 3.32 7.92 -4.04
C LYS A 703 2.06 8.76 -3.79
N ALA A 704 1.35 8.49 -2.70
CA ALA A 704 0.22 9.33 -2.29
C ALA A 704 0.65 10.80 -2.22
N GLY A 705 0.08 11.63 -3.10
CA GLY A 705 0.30 13.09 -3.13
C GLY A 705 1.56 13.55 -3.87
N CYS A 706 2.53 12.68 -4.15
CA CYS A 706 3.85 13.09 -4.68
C CYS A 706 4.52 12.00 -5.53
N HIS A 707 5.76 12.23 -5.97
CA HIS A 707 6.63 11.20 -6.51
C HIS A 707 8.01 11.35 -5.86
N ILE A 708 8.72 10.24 -5.68
CA ILE A 708 10.04 10.21 -5.01
C ILE A 708 11.06 9.47 -5.86
N ARG A 709 12.32 9.88 -5.75
CA ARG A 709 13.45 9.11 -6.28
C ARG A 709 13.93 8.16 -5.18
N PRO A 710 13.72 6.84 -5.32
CA PRO A 710 14.17 5.89 -4.31
C PRO A 710 15.69 6.03 -4.13
N TRP A 711 16.14 5.84 -2.89
CA TRP A 711 17.55 5.98 -2.48
C TRP A 711 18.11 7.40 -2.57
N LYS A 712 17.29 8.42 -2.86
CA LYS A 712 17.67 9.85 -2.83
C LYS A 712 16.72 10.68 -1.99
N ASP A 713 15.42 10.65 -2.32
CA ASP A 713 14.40 11.43 -1.64
C ASP A 713 13.83 10.63 -0.46
N GLN A 714 14.68 10.34 0.54
CA GLN A 714 14.33 9.50 1.69
C GLN A 714 14.95 10.02 3.00
N ILE A 715 14.30 9.72 4.13
CA ILE A 715 14.87 9.99 5.45
C ILE A 715 16.09 9.06 5.71
N PRO A 716 17.22 9.57 6.24
CA PRO A 716 18.37 8.72 6.60
C PRO A 716 17.99 7.57 7.53
N GLY A 717 18.62 6.40 7.33
CA GLY A 717 18.34 5.21 8.14
C GLY A 717 17.04 4.47 7.80
N SER A 718 16.25 4.94 6.82
CA SER A 718 15.02 4.27 6.37
C SER A 718 15.27 3.06 5.46
N CYS A 719 14.20 2.28 5.21
CA CYS A 719 14.20 1.13 4.31
C CYS A 719 14.54 1.54 2.87
N ILE A 720 15.35 0.72 2.19
CA ILE A 720 15.70 0.93 0.77
C ILE A 720 15.38 -0.30 -0.10
N ASP A 721 15.05 -1.44 0.50
CA ASP A 721 14.87 -2.70 -0.22
C ASP A 721 13.51 -2.78 -0.93
N TYR A 722 12.49 -2.02 -0.51
CA TYR A 722 11.19 -2.00 -1.14
C TYR A 722 10.38 -0.77 -0.74
N THR A 723 9.34 -0.46 -1.52
CA THR A 723 8.37 0.61 -1.23
C THR A 723 7.03 0.29 -1.91
N SER A 724 5.98 0.98 -1.49
CA SER A 724 4.65 0.94 -2.13
C SER A 724 4.48 2.09 -3.14
N ALA A 725 3.91 1.81 -4.30
CA ALA A 725 3.54 2.76 -5.35
C ALA A 725 2.01 2.87 -5.49
N GLN A 726 1.49 4.05 -5.84
CA GLN A 726 0.05 4.19 -6.10
C GLN A 726 -0.31 3.76 -7.51
N GLU A 727 0.31 4.31 -8.57
CA GLU A 727 -0.02 3.95 -9.96
C GLU A 727 1.14 3.30 -10.75
N GLY A 728 2.38 3.42 -10.27
CA GLY A 728 3.53 2.76 -10.89
C GLY A 728 4.87 3.46 -10.65
N ILE A 729 5.84 3.12 -11.51
CA ILE A 729 7.20 3.68 -11.50
C ILE A 729 7.55 4.25 -12.87
N PHE A 730 8.51 5.16 -12.94
CA PHE A 730 9.00 5.67 -14.21
C PHE A 730 10.47 6.09 -14.15
N TRP A 731 11.18 5.96 -15.27
CA TRP A 731 12.50 6.55 -15.46
C TRP A 731 12.37 7.85 -16.23
N HIS A 732 13.07 8.90 -15.81
CA HIS A 732 12.99 10.22 -16.46
C HIS A 732 14.40 10.76 -16.77
N SER A 733 14.61 11.19 -18.02
CA SER A 733 15.79 11.97 -18.43
C SER A 733 15.43 13.45 -18.43
N ALA A 734 16.01 14.21 -17.50
CA ALA A 734 15.84 15.66 -17.44
C ALA A 734 16.41 16.38 -18.67
N GLN A 735 17.51 15.86 -19.22
CA GLN A 735 18.17 16.43 -20.40
C GLN A 735 17.31 16.31 -21.65
N ASP A 736 16.75 15.13 -21.90
CA ASP A 736 15.92 14.87 -23.08
C ASP A 736 14.46 15.31 -22.87
N ARG A 737 14.04 15.52 -21.62
CA ARG A 737 12.63 15.68 -21.20
C ARG A 737 11.77 14.49 -21.64
N GLU A 738 12.21 13.28 -21.31
CA GLU A 738 11.51 12.07 -21.72
C GLU A 738 11.37 11.09 -20.56
N ALA A 739 10.32 10.27 -20.59
CA ALA A 739 10.06 9.27 -19.57
C ALA A 739 9.75 7.88 -20.16
N LEU A 740 10.14 6.85 -19.44
CA LEU A 740 9.68 5.47 -19.63
C LEU A 740 8.86 5.10 -18.41
N ALA A 741 7.55 4.99 -18.57
CA ALA A 741 6.62 4.69 -17.50
C ALA A 741 6.27 3.20 -17.49
N VAL A 742 6.19 2.62 -16.29
CA VAL A 742 5.65 1.29 -16.05
C VAL A 742 4.47 1.41 -15.09
N SER A 743 3.27 1.36 -15.66
CA SER A 743 2.03 1.34 -14.90
C SER A 743 1.87 0.02 -14.15
N MET A 744 1.41 0.08 -12.90
CA MET A 744 1.23 -1.06 -12.01
C MET A 744 -0.19 -1.06 -11.45
N THR A 745 -1.16 -1.49 -12.25
CA THR A 745 -2.59 -1.38 -11.90
C THR A 745 -2.96 -2.17 -10.65
N ASP A 746 -2.30 -3.30 -10.42
CA ASP A 746 -2.82 -4.37 -9.57
C ASP A 746 -2.01 -4.62 -8.29
N THR A 747 -0.68 -4.46 -8.34
CA THR A 747 0.18 -4.56 -7.14
C THR A 747 0.77 -3.20 -6.80
N PRO A 748 0.79 -2.81 -5.52
CA PRO A 748 1.48 -1.60 -5.10
C PRO A 748 2.97 -1.83 -4.83
N LEU A 749 3.42 -3.08 -4.63
CA LEU A 749 4.70 -3.35 -3.99
C LEU A 749 5.85 -3.45 -5.01
N VAL A 750 6.88 -2.63 -4.81
CA VAL A 750 8.09 -2.59 -5.64
C VAL A 750 9.28 -3.02 -4.79
N GLN A 751 9.94 -4.10 -5.19
CA GLN A 751 11.24 -4.50 -4.64
C GLN A 751 12.36 -3.78 -5.39
N LEU A 752 13.26 -3.20 -4.61
CA LEU A 752 14.39 -2.39 -5.04
C LEU A 752 15.70 -3.08 -4.66
N GLY A 753 16.68 -3.06 -5.56
CA GLY A 753 18.01 -3.61 -5.31
C GLY A 753 18.07 -5.14 -5.37
N THR A 754 18.97 -5.73 -4.59
CA THR A 754 19.32 -7.15 -4.71
C THR A 754 18.31 -8.07 -4.03
N LEU A 755 17.92 -9.14 -4.71
CA LEU A 755 17.14 -10.23 -4.11
C LEU A 755 17.99 -11.12 -3.18
N GLU A 756 19.32 -11.05 -3.25
CA GLU A 756 20.21 -11.91 -2.46
C GLU A 756 20.06 -11.72 -0.97
N HIS A 757 20.25 -12.79 -0.20
CA HIS A 757 20.33 -12.70 1.27
C HIS A 757 21.70 -12.16 1.68
N THR A 758 21.77 -10.90 2.12
CA THR A 758 23.01 -10.26 2.61
C THR A 758 22.68 -9.31 3.77
N PRO A 759 23.69 -8.83 4.53
CA PRO A 759 23.48 -7.70 5.43
C PRO A 759 22.79 -6.56 4.67
N ARG A 760 21.66 -6.08 5.20
CA ARG A 760 20.86 -5.02 4.60
C ARG A 760 21.50 -3.66 4.87
N GLN A 761 21.43 -2.78 3.88
CA GLN A 761 21.82 -1.39 4.01
C GLN A 761 20.58 -0.55 4.34
N LEU A 762 20.78 0.56 5.02
CA LEU A 762 19.75 1.57 5.24
C LEU A 762 20.06 2.79 4.37
N HIS A 763 19.09 3.67 4.16
CA HIS A 763 19.32 4.90 3.40
C HIS A 763 20.50 5.69 4.00
N THR A 764 21.39 6.18 3.13
CA THR A 764 22.72 6.79 3.38
C THR A 764 23.88 5.81 3.60
N MET A 765 23.63 4.50 3.65
CA MET A 765 24.70 3.47 3.69
C MET A 765 25.08 2.95 2.30
N GLN A 766 24.22 3.15 1.30
CA GLN A 766 24.49 2.81 -0.09
C GLN A 766 25.48 3.80 -0.73
N SER A 767 26.19 3.38 -1.78
CA SER A 767 27.07 4.29 -2.52
C SER A 767 26.26 5.34 -3.28
N ALA A 768 26.77 6.58 -3.37
CA ALA A 768 26.06 7.70 -3.99
C ALA A 768 25.58 7.42 -5.42
N ASP A 769 26.34 6.64 -6.19
CA ASP A 769 26.04 6.32 -7.59
C ASP A 769 25.23 5.02 -7.77
N SER A 770 24.83 4.37 -6.67
CA SER A 770 24.07 3.12 -6.74
C SER A 770 22.65 3.35 -7.26
N ARG A 771 22.16 2.37 -8.02
CA ARG A 771 20.81 2.36 -8.59
C ARG A 771 20.13 1.04 -8.25
N PRO A 772 18.84 1.05 -7.87
CA PRO A 772 18.12 -0.17 -7.58
C PRO A 772 17.80 -0.95 -8.85
N TYR A 773 17.97 -2.26 -8.80
CA TYR A 773 17.18 -3.15 -9.66
C TYR A 773 15.72 -3.08 -9.25
N THR A 774 14.81 -3.20 -10.21
CA THR A 774 13.36 -3.08 -9.97
C THR A 774 12.64 -4.40 -10.26
N TYR A 775 11.83 -4.82 -9.30
CA TYR A 775 10.90 -5.94 -9.44
C TYR A 775 9.54 -5.52 -8.88
N ALA A 776 8.45 -5.96 -9.51
CA ALA A 776 7.17 -5.98 -8.83
C ALA A 776 7.15 -7.17 -7.86
N TRP A 777 6.90 -6.93 -6.59
CA TRP A 777 6.80 -7.98 -5.58
C TRP A 777 5.33 -8.35 -5.41
N ILE A 778 4.91 -9.37 -6.15
CA ILE A 778 3.48 -9.64 -6.36
C ILE A 778 2.86 -10.53 -5.28
N LEU A 779 3.64 -11.35 -4.59
CA LEU A 779 3.18 -12.24 -3.52
C LEU A 779 4.25 -12.42 -2.43
N THR A 780 3.84 -12.39 -1.15
CA THR A 780 4.67 -12.84 -0.01
C THR A 780 3.83 -13.32 1.18
N ASN A 781 4.32 -14.32 1.91
CA ASN A 781 3.76 -14.82 3.18
C ASN A 781 4.84 -14.92 4.29
N TYR A 782 5.85 -14.03 4.25
CA TYR A 782 7.02 -14.17 5.12
C TYR A 782 6.71 -13.94 6.61
N TRP A 783 5.69 -13.17 6.96
CA TRP A 783 5.34 -12.83 8.33
C TRP A 783 4.96 -14.08 9.14
N GLU A 784 5.42 -14.17 10.39
CA GLU A 784 5.13 -15.28 11.31
C GLU A 784 3.83 -15.15 12.10
N THR A 785 3.15 -14.02 11.96
CA THR A 785 1.92 -13.62 12.68
C THR A 785 1.10 -12.69 11.79
N ASN A 786 -0.15 -12.39 12.15
CA ASN A 786 -1.03 -11.37 11.58
C ASN A 786 -1.44 -11.57 10.10
N PHE A 787 -0.59 -12.14 9.24
CA PHE A 787 -0.81 -12.25 7.80
C PHE A 787 -1.15 -13.67 7.35
N LYS A 788 -1.67 -13.78 6.13
CA LYS A 788 -2.08 -15.06 5.54
C LYS A 788 -0.87 -15.98 5.36
N ALA A 789 -0.97 -17.22 5.81
CA ALA A 789 0.13 -18.17 5.80
C ALA A 789 0.42 -18.81 4.42
N THR A 790 -0.48 -18.71 3.44
CA THR A 790 -0.34 -19.32 2.10
C THR A 790 -0.84 -18.39 0.98
N LEU A 791 -0.32 -18.58 -0.25
CA LEU A 791 -0.54 -17.68 -1.38
C LEU A 791 -1.15 -18.38 -2.62
N GLY A 792 -1.73 -19.57 -2.44
CA GLY A 792 -2.25 -20.36 -3.56
C GLY A 792 -3.48 -19.74 -4.23
N GLY A 793 -3.56 -19.83 -5.56
CA GLY A 793 -4.68 -19.29 -6.33
C GLY A 793 -4.35 -18.91 -7.77
N PHE A 794 -5.35 -18.44 -8.50
CA PHE A 794 -5.20 -17.85 -9.83
C PHE A 794 -5.07 -16.33 -9.72
N TYR A 795 -4.10 -15.76 -10.44
CA TYR A 795 -3.82 -14.34 -10.42
C TYR A 795 -3.58 -13.81 -11.84
N GLU A 796 -3.91 -12.55 -12.03
CA GLU A 796 -3.54 -11.74 -13.20
C GLU A 796 -3.03 -10.38 -12.69
N PHE A 797 -1.82 -9.97 -13.06
CA PHE A 797 -1.28 -8.63 -12.78
C PHE A 797 -1.02 -7.88 -14.08
N ARG A 798 -1.62 -6.69 -14.21
CA ARG A 798 -1.56 -5.86 -15.42
C ARG A 798 -0.54 -4.74 -15.28
N TYR A 799 0.21 -4.55 -16.36
CA TYR A 799 1.22 -3.53 -16.53
C TYR A 799 1.07 -2.86 -17.90
N ALA A 800 1.55 -1.62 -18.01
CA ALA A 800 1.75 -0.97 -19.30
C ALA A 800 3.15 -0.34 -19.31
N VAL A 801 3.88 -0.52 -20.40
CA VAL A 801 5.20 0.09 -20.64
C VAL A 801 5.03 1.15 -21.71
N GLU A 802 5.32 2.40 -21.37
CA GLU A 802 5.02 3.56 -22.22
C GLU A 802 6.18 4.53 -22.32
N ARG A 803 6.46 4.96 -23.55
CA ARG A 803 7.40 6.05 -23.81
C ARG A 803 6.68 7.37 -23.94
N HIS A 804 7.17 8.37 -23.22
CA HIS A 804 6.68 9.74 -23.33
C HIS A 804 7.82 10.71 -23.65
N HIS A 805 7.52 11.71 -24.48
CA HIS A 805 8.47 12.73 -24.94
C HIS A 805 7.98 14.13 -24.58
N GLY A 806 8.92 15.04 -24.30
CA GLY A 806 8.65 16.44 -23.99
C GLY A 806 8.09 16.70 -22.59
N ILE A 807 8.03 15.71 -21.71
CA ILE A 807 7.37 15.78 -20.40
C ILE A 807 8.35 15.92 -19.24
N ASP A 808 7.88 16.49 -18.13
CA ASP A 808 8.58 16.52 -16.84
C ASP A 808 8.10 15.38 -15.90
N PRO A 809 8.73 15.18 -14.72
CA PRO A 809 8.32 14.12 -13.78
C PRO A 809 6.88 14.24 -13.27
N GLN A 810 6.34 15.45 -13.16
CA GLN A 810 4.96 15.65 -12.70
C GLN A 810 3.97 15.21 -13.78
N GLN A 811 4.23 15.54 -15.04
CA GLN A 811 3.45 15.07 -16.18
C GLN A 811 3.58 13.54 -16.38
N ALA A 812 4.74 12.95 -16.06
CA ALA A 812 4.92 11.49 -16.09
C ALA A 812 4.05 10.77 -15.04
N LYS A 813 3.97 11.34 -13.83
CA LYS A 813 3.00 10.90 -12.81
C LYS A 813 1.57 10.97 -13.34
N GLU A 814 1.16 12.07 -13.96
CA GLU A 814 -0.21 12.22 -14.49
C GLU A 814 -0.50 11.23 -15.63
N ALA A 815 0.50 10.91 -16.47
CA ALA A 815 0.40 9.87 -17.49
C ALA A 815 0.19 8.47 -16.89
N LEU A 816 0.89 8.14 -15.79
CA LEU A 816 0.66 6.89 -15.05
C LEU A 816 -0.79 6.76 -14.58
N HIS A 817 -1.36 7.83 -13.99
CA HIS A 817 -2.76 7.87 -13.56
C HIS A 817 -3.72 7.62 -14.73
N ALA A 818 -3.49 8.27 -15.88
CA ALA A 818 -4.32 8.05 -17.06
C ALA A 818 -4.23 6.61 -17.61
N SER A 819 -3.04 6.03 -17.56
CA SER A 819 -2.77 4.66 -18.03
C SER A 819 -3.42 3.59 -17.13
N THR A 820 -3.37 3.73 -15.81
CA THR A 820 -4.02 2.77 -14.89
C THR A 820 -5.52 3.01 -14.75
N GLY A 821 -5.94 4.27 -14.81
CA GLY A 821 -7.34 4.68 -14.67
C GLY A 821 -8.22 4.18 -15.81
N GLN A 822 -7.71 4.23 -17.05
CA GLN A 822 -8.43 3.88 -18.28
C GLN A 822 -9.69 4.75 -18.52
N PHE A 823 -10.17 4.80 -19.76
CA PHE A 823 -11.42 5.51 -20.06
C PHE A 823 -12.63 4.80 -19.45
N THR A 824 -13.65 5.59 -19.13
CA THR A 824 -14.95 5.07 -18.75
C THR A 824 -15.80 4.92 -20.00
N ILE A 825 -16.29 3.71 -20.28
CA ILE A 825 -17.16 3.43 -21.43
C ILE A 825 -18.47 2.81 -20.94
N HIS A 826 -19.59 3.28 -21.49
CA HIS A 826 -20.88 2.65 -21.23
C HIS A 826 -21.85 2.87 -22.40
N ARG A 827 -22.85 2.00 -22.51
CA ARG A 827 -23.90 2.09 -23.53
C ARG A 827 -24.90 3.19 -23.15
N ILE A 828 -25.30 4.02 -24.10
CA ILE A 828 -26.27 5.11 -23.87
C ILE A 828 -27.60 4.84 -24.60
N LYS A 829 -28.66 5.54 -24.17
CA LYS A 829 -30.02 5.39 -24.73
C LYS A 829 -30.13 5.88 -26.18
#